data_AF-A0AAU7GEL6-F1
#
_entry.id   AF-A0AAU7GEL6-F1
#
_cell.length_a   1.000
_cell.length_b   1.000
_cell.length_c   1.000
_cell.angle_alpha   90.00
_cell.angle_beta   90.00
_cell.angle_gamma   90.00
#
_symmetry.space_group_name_H-M   'P 1'
#
loop_
_entity.id
_entity.type
_entity.pdbx_description
1 polymer ?
#
loop_
_entity_poly.entity_id
_entity_poly.type
_entity_poly.pdbx_seq_one_letter_code
_entity_poly.pdbx_strand_id
1 'polypeptide(L)'
;MSRSTHRASWKPTRRQKLVAALTSIGVVAAVAAVGTVASAAPATVAAGYTDGRLLVSDPMTRTTARGWGAAPVGGAYTVNDPSSFSLDGSAGTVRVPEAGQSRTATLKGVSAGDARATYALAIGNLPTSGRGVSTGVQLRATGGSYYRADVRVAPGGTAELQIVRVDGSATAQTQLAVATLPFRVPAHTLAFLEFRATGTASVNLAARVWTSASGPQAWQAVAEDGSAKRITRPGGVALWTYASASSGAATVTVDNPTVYSLVKGTSGGSTPTPTPTPTSTPTQPTQPTEPTQPTEPTQPTQPTQPNPPAAGGGAPSTDKPATATRVSAGSAAIGSTSYPVPANAIFVATTGKDGAAGTSAAPLRTIGSAIAKAPSGSTIVVRGGSYHEGISVPDGKKVTIQSYPKEAVWLDGSSVVGGWAASGSRWVAKGWTAQFDASPTYTFGAPDNTTPSWQFVNPAYPMAAHPDQVWIDGVAQKQVASAAQVTAGTFYVDYAAKQLVLGSNPAGHVVRASDIAKAASIRGAGSTLRGIGVTRFAPSVPHMGAVTAENPGITIENVAITDCATTGLFVMQSGSTVRNVTLARNGMLGASMSTADNLTVDHVLAFGNNTEHFNNSPVSGGVKISRSRTVHVTNSVFVDNAGPGLWFDESVYDGTVAHSDFVNNAGHGLITEISSKFSIVDNIVSGNDGDGMKINDTSQVRIWNNTVTGNGRNINLVQDTRRASNLSVQGHDPRRPAPDPTVTWINGPFDVQNNVIGQGSADCLLCVQDYSGAYSAAQMGVTVKGNVFQRSSASAPRTLVVWSKGAGVSQYTDLASFTAATGQERTGLELTGSPALGSGWKLTAALAAKQSAVASPLPSDLAALAGLTAALRQLGASS
;
A
#
# COMPACT_ATOMS: atom_id res chain seq x y z
N MET A 1 -65.72 -40.79 -53.87
CA MET A 1 -67.03 -40.11 -53.68
C MET A 1 -67.07 -39.66 -52.22
N SER A 2 -67.21 -38.38 -51.85
CA SER A 2 -68.40 -37.50 -51.96
C SER A 2 -69.60 -38.03 -51.16
N ARG A 3 -70.27 -37.31 -50.23
CA ARG A 3 -70.04 -36.02 -49.50
C ARG A 3 -71.16 -35.85 -48.43
N SER A 4 -70.96 -35.01 -47.41
CA SER A 4 -72.00 -34.25 -46.64
C SER A 4 -73.01 -35.03 -45.74
N THR A 5 -73.73 -34.45 -44.75
CA THR A 5 -73.93 -33.04 -44.32
C THR A 5 -74.27 -32.84 -42.82
N HIS A 6 -74.10 -31.58 -42.34
CA HIS A 6 -74.54 -30.88 -41.11
C HIS A 6 -75.98 -31.17 -40.55
N ARG A 7 -76.44 -30.75 -39.34
CA ARG A 7 -76.28 -29.54 -38.47
C ARG A 7 -76.38 -29.93 -36.95
N ALA A 8 -75.72 -29.29 -35.97
CA ALA A 8 -76.06 -28.03 -35.23
C ALA A 8 -77.41 -28.06 -34.48
N SER A 9 -77.61 -27.58 -33.23
CA SER A 9 -76.80 -26.78 -32.28
C SER A 9 -77.21 -27.12 -30.80
N TRP A 10 -76.97 -26.42 -29.66
CA TRP A 10 -76.52 -25.03 -29.35
C TRP A 10 -75.51 -24.95 -28.16
N LYS A 11 -75.75 -24.19 -27.05
CA LYS A 11 -74.68 -23.77 -26.10
C LYS A 11 -75.11 -23.22 -24.71
N PRO A 12 -74.14 -23.00 -23.78
CA PRO A 12 -73.57 -21.64 -23.55
C PRO A 12 -72.01 -21.46 -23.58
N THR A 13 -71.29 -21.43 -22.43
CA THR A 13 -70.00 -20.72 -22.19
C THR A 13 -69.23 -21.32 -20.97
N ARG A 14 -67.96 -21.03 -20.59
CA ARG A 14 -66.72 -20.30 -21.06
C ARG A 14 -65.51 -21.02 -20.37
N ARG A 15 -64.34 -21.30 -20.97
CA ARG A 15 -63.10 -20.48 -21.20
C ARG A 15 -62.37 -20.00 -19.91
N GLN A 16 -61.02 -20.02 -19.79
CA GLN A 16 -59.98 -20.05 -20.86
C GLN A 16 -58.56 -20.57 -20.44
N LYS A 17 -58.05 -21.63 -21.14
CA LYS A 17 -56.66 -21.84 -21.67
C LYS A 17 -55.40 -21.89 -20.73
N LEU A 18 -54.22 -22.45 -21.09
CA LEU A 18 -53.65 -23.56 -21.95
C LEU A 18 -52.11 -23.28 -22.07
N VAL A 19 -51.12 -24.17 -22.32
CA VAL A 19 -51.02 -25.65 -22.52
C VAL A 19 -49.56 -26.16 -22.28
N ALA A 20 -49.34 -27.46 -22.45
CA ALA A 20 -48.10 -28.29 -22.44
C ALA A 20 -47.20 -28.15 -23.73
N ALA A 21 -46.25 -29.01 -24.15
CA ALA A 21 -45.80 -30.36 -23.72
C ALA A 21 -44.39 -30.79 -24.28
N LEU A 22 -43.80 -31.81 -23.63
CA LEU A 22 -42.85 -32.88 -24.05
C LEU A 22 -41.74 -32.75 -25.15
N THR A 23 -40.55 -33.16 -24.70
CA THR A 23 -39.43 -33.94 -25.30
C THR A 23 -39.54 -34.61 -26.68
N SER A 24 -38.40 -34.69 -27.40
CA SER A 24 -37.87 -35.94 -28.01
C SER A 24 -36.37 -35.80 -28.38
N ILE A 25 -35.68 -36.91 -28.70
CA ILE A 25 -34.21 -37.03 -28.82
C ILE A 25 -33.75 -36.89 -30.28
N GLY A 26 -32.58 -36.26 -30.50
CA GLY A 26 -31.86 -36.29 -31.78
C GLY A 26 -30.34 -36.31 -31.57
N VAL A 27 -29.66 -37.30 -32.15
CA VAL A 27 -28.18 -37.38 -32.17
C VAL A 27 -27.66 -36.61 -33.39
N VAL A 28 -26.69 -35.73 -33.19
CA VAL A 28 -25.96 -35.04 -34.27
C VAL A 28 -24.46 -35.18 -34.03
N ALA A 29 -23.76 -35.83 -34.97
CA ALA A 29 -22.30 -35.87 -34.97
C ALA A 29 -21.74 -34.53 -35.47
N ALA A 30 -20.84 -33.91 -34.70
CA ALA A 30 -20.17 -32.68 -35.11
C ALA A 30 -19.01 -32.99 -36.08
N VAL A 31 -19.24 -32.77 -37.38
CA VAL A 31 -18.19 -32.87 -38.40
C VAL A 31 -17.12 -31.79 -38.14
N ALA A 32 -15.86 -32.20 -38.08
CA ALA A 32 -14.73 -31.29 -37.89
C ALA A 32 -14.41 -30.54 -39.19
N ALA A 33 -15.08 -29.40 -39.40
CA ALA A 33 -14.71 -28.46 -40.46
C ALA A 33 -13.39 -27.75 -40.07
N VAL A 34 -12.26 -28.28 -40.55
CA VAL A 34 -10.94 -27.63 -40.43
C VAL A 34 -10.89 -26.42 -41.37
N GLY A 35 -11.40 -25.28 -40.89
CA GLY A 35 -11.25 -24.01 -41.57
C GLY A 35 -9.77 -23.61 -41.59
N THR A 36 -9.23 -23.36 -42.78
CA THR A 36 -7.87 -22.86 -42.96
C THR A 36 -7.74 -21.47 -42.35
N VAL A 37 -7.08 -21.39 -41.20
CA VAL A 37 -6.80 -20.11 -40.53
C VAL A 37 -5.75 -19.37 -41.36
N ALA A 38 -6.18 -18.36 -42.11
CA ALA A 38 -5.26 -17.40 -42.71
C ALA A 38 -4.45 -16.74 -41.57
N SER A 39 -3.12 -16.74 -41.69
CA SER A 39 -2.22 -16.26 -40.66
C SER A 39 -2.25 -14.73 -40.57
N ALA A 40 -3.24 -14.22 -39.83
CA ALA A 40 -3.22 -12.84 -39.34
C ALA A 40 -1.95 -12.60 -38.51
N ALA A 41 -1.43 -11.37 -38.54
CA ALA A 41 -0.38 -10.97 -37.62
C ALA A 41 -0.85 -11.18 -36.16
N PRO A 42 0.03 -11.55 -35.22
CA PRO A 42 -0.35 -11.77 -33.82
C PRO A 42 -0.98 -10.50 -33.26
N ALA A 43 -2.22 -10.59 -32.79
CA ALA A 43 -2.97 -9.44 -32.30
C ALA A 43 -2.26 -8.84 -31.08
N THR A 44 -1.83 -7.58 -31.20
CA THR A 44 -1.18 -6.83 -30.12
C THR A 44 -2.22 -6.13 -29.26
N VAL A 45 -2.04 -6.14 -27.94
CA VAL A 45 -2.95 -5.43 -27.02
C VAL A 45 -2.89 -3.93 -27.28
N ALA A 46 -4.03 -3.31 -27.60
CA ALA A 46 -4.11 -1.88 -27.89
C ALA A 46 -3.49 -1.02 -26.76
N ALA A 47 -2.43 -0.29 -27.09
CA ALA A 47 -1.79 0.67 -26.20
C ALA A 47 -2.62 1.95 -26.00
N GLY A 48 -2.22 2.80 -25.05
CA GLY A 48 -2.79 4.13 -24.87
C GLY A 48 -4.22 4.17 -24.31
N TYR A 49 -4.61 3.16 -23.52
CA TYR A 49 -5.85 3.18 -22.73
C TYR A 49 -5.52 3.09 -21.24
N THR A 50 -6.20 3.89 -20.42
CA THR A 50 -6.10 3.89 -18.95
C THR A 50 -7.48 3.66 -18.33
N ASP A 51 -7.50 3.22 -17.07
CA ASP A 51 -8.75 3.20 -16.29
C ASP A 51 -9.29 4.62 -16.13
N GLY A 52 -10.61 4.76 -16.31
CA GLY A 52 -11.37 5.97 -16.04
C GLY A 52 -12.35 5.74 -14.89
N ARG A 53 -13.64 5.94 -15.15
CA ARG A 53 -14.69 5.75 -14.15
C ARG A 53 -14.80 4.29 -13.69
N LEU A 54 -14.81 4.09 -12.37
CA LEU A 54 -15.26 2.85 -11.73
C LEU A 54 -16.75 2.62 -12.00
N LEU A 55 -17.08 1.49 -12.62
CA LEU A 55 -18.43 1.09 -13.01
C LEU A 55 -18.99 -0.04 -12.13
N VAL A 56 -18.12 -0.92 -11.62
CA VAL A 56 -18.46 -2.00 -10.71
C VAL A 56 -17.39 -2.12 -9.64
N SER A 57 -17.80 -2.33 -8.40
CA SER A 57 -16.97 -2.81 -7.30
C SER A 57 -17.88 -3.49 -6.29
N ASP A 58 -17.64 -4.77 -6.03
CA ASP A 58 -18.28 -5.51 -4.95
C ASP A 58 -17.25 -6.37 -4.20
N PRO A 59 -16.97 -6.09 -2.92
CA PRO A 59 -16.08 -6.92 -2.11
C PRO A 59 -16.74 -8.24 -1.67
N MET A 60 -18.00 -8.51 -2.04
CA MET A 60 -18.73 -9.76 -1.75
C MET A 60 -18.93 -10.11 -0.25
N THR A 61 -18.45 -9.27 0.68
CA THR A 61 -18.50 -9.39 2.15
C THR A 61 -19.90 -9.29 2.79
N ARG A 62 -20.95 -9.57 2.03
CA ARG A 62 -22.35 -9.41 2.44
C ARG A 62 -22.95 -10.79 2.70
N THR A 63 -24.12 -10.90 3.32
CA THR A 63 -24.73 -12.22 3.59
C THR A 63 -26.08 -12.35 2.88
N THR A 64 -26.17 -13.26 1.92
CA THR A 64 -27.39 -13.55 1.15
C THR A 64 -27.50 -15.05 0.90
N ALA A 65 -28.53 -15.69 1.46
CA ALA A 65 -28.78 -17.12 1.26
C ALA A 65 -29.29 -17.47 -0.15
N ARG A 66 -29.75 -16.46 -0.92
CA ARG A 66 -30.20 -16.57 -2.32
C ARG A 66 -29.88 -15.28 -3.09
N GLY A 67 -29.22 -15.40 -4.24
CA GLY A 67 -28.73 -14.27 -5.02
C GLY A 67 -27.55 -13.54 -4.36
N TRP A 68 -27.11 -12.45 -4.99
CA TRP A 68 -25.99 -11.58 -4.55
C TRP A 68 -26.43 -10.14 -4.23
N GLY A 69 -27.73 -9.86 -4.18
CA GLY A 69 -28.25 -8.50 -3.91
C GLY A 69 -27.78 -7.46 -4.94
N ALA A 70 -27.28 -6.32 -4.47
CA ALA A 70 -26.76 -5.23 -5.31
C ALA A 70 -25.33 -4.84 -4.92
N ALA A 71 -24.42 -4.79 -5.89
CA ALA A 71 -23.04 -4.36 -5.71
C ALA A 71 -22.97 -2.89 -5.21
N PRO A 72 -22.12 -2.58 -4.20
CA PRO A 72 -21.91 -1.22 -3.70
C PRO A 72 -21.63 -0.19 -4.80
N VAL A 73 -20.86 -0.58 -5.82
CA VAL A 73 -20.81 0.12 -7.11
C VAL A 73 -21.22 -0.87 -8.20
N GLY A 74 -22.19 -0.49 -9.05
CA GLY A 74 -22.71 -1.32 -10.15
C GLY A 74 -24.18 -1.76 -9.97
N GLY A 75 -24.71 -1.75 -8.74
CA GLY A 75 -26.13 -1.97 -8.48
C GLY A 75 -26.59 -3.44 -8.54
N ALA A 76 -27.89 -3.66 -8.79
CA ALA A 76 -28.52 -4.97 -8.61
C ALA A 76 -28.03 -6.06 -9.58
N TYR A 77 -27.60 -7.21 -9.02
CA TYR A 77 -27.36 -8.43 -9.79
C TYR A 77 -28.71 -9.06 -10.16
N THR A 78 -29.00 -9.17 -11.45
CA THR A 78 -29.97 -10.18 -11.93
C THR A 78 -29.25 -11.51 -12.06
N VAL A 79 -29.60 -12.49 -11.21
CA VAL A 79 -29.11 -13.87 -11.32
C VAL A 79 -30.13 -14.75 -12.05
N ASN A 80 -29.68 -15.73 -12.83
CA ASN A 80 -30.58 -16.63 -13.59
C ASN A 80 -31.23 -17.74 -12.72
N ASP A 81 -30.63 -18.09 -11.59
CA ASP A 81 -31.18 -19.01 -10.58
C ASP A 81 -30.74 -18.54 -9.18
N PRO A 82 -31.59 -17.84 -8.42
CA PRO A 82 -31.24 -17.35 -7.09
C PRO A 82 -30.82 -18.42 -6.08
N SER A 83 -31.18 -19.70 -6.27
CA SER A 83 -30.76 -20.77 -5.35
C SER A 83 -29.31 -21.21 -5.55
N SER A 84 -28.74 -20.90 -6.71
CA SER A 84 -27.36 -21.22 -7.10
C SER A 84 -26.35 -20.12 -6.78
N PHE A 85 -26.78 -19.01 -6.21
CA PHE A 85 -25.93 -17.89 -5.81
C PHE A 85 -26.14 -17.56 -4.34
N SER A 86 -25.06 -17.42 -3.58
CA SER A 86 -25.10 -16.95 -2.20
C SER A 86 -23.87 -16.10 -1.86
N LEU A 87 -23.99 -15.28 -0.83
CA LEU A 87 -22.87 -14.60 -0.16
C LEU A 87 -22.86 -15.02 1.31
N ASP A 88 -21.68 -15.33 1.87
CA ASP A 88 -21.52 -15.86 3.23
C ASP A 88 -20.95 -14.85 4.24
N GLY A 89 -20.67 -13.61 3.81
CA GLY A 89 -19.95 -12.60 4.57
C GLY A 89 -18.46 -12.49 4.22
N SER A 90 -17.92 -13.42 3.41
CA SER A 90 -16.54 -13.43 2.94
C SER A 90 -16.40 -13.45 1.42
N ALA A 91 -17.24 -14.21 0.69
CA ALA A 91 -17.18 -14.29 -0.76
C ALA A 91 -18.51 -14.72 -1.41
N GLY A 92 -18.59 -14.57 -2.73
CA GLY A 92 -19.70 -15.07 -3.56
C GLY A 92 -19.51 -16.54 -3.91
N THR A 93 -20.47 -17.38 -3.52
CA THR A 93 -20.53 -18.76 -4.01
C THR A 93 -21.45 -18.83 -5.24
N VAL A 94 -20.97 -19.47 -6.31
CA VAL A 94 -21.76 -19.92 -7.47
C VAL A 94 -21.78 -21.44 -7.49
N ARG A 95 -22.95 -22.06 -7.33
CA ARG A 95 -23.15 -23.51 -7.46
C ARG A 95 -23.72 -23.83 -8.85
N VAL A 96 -23.18 -24.83 -9.52
CA VAL A 96 -23.76 -25.39 -10.75
C VAL A 96 -24.11 -26.85 -10.44
N PRO A 97 -25.36 -27.17 -10.03
CA PRO A 97 -25.70 -28.46 -9.45
C PRO A 97 -25.76 -29.60 -10.48
N GLU A 98 -25.81 -29.28 -11.78
CA GLU A 98 -26.01 -30.25 -12.86
C GLU A 98 -24.99 -30.05 -14.00
N ALA A 99 -24.65 -31.16 -14.65
CA ALA A 99 -23.81 -31.17 -15.86
C ALA A 99 -24.48 -30.39 -17.00
N GLY A 100 -23.70 -29.63 -17.76
CA GLY A 100 -24.17 -28.91 -18.95
C GLY A 100 -24.96 -27.63 -18.68
N GLN A 101 -25.11 -27.23 -17.41
CA GLN A 101 -25.78 -26.00 -17.02
C GLN A 101 -24.82 -24.81 -16.84
N SER A 102 -25.34 -23.60 -16.98
CA SER A 102 -24.64 -22.36 -16.62
C SER A 102 -25.40 -21.52 -15.61
N ARG A 103 -24.64 -20.66 -14.92
CA ARG A 103 -25.12 -19.66 -13.96
C ARG A 103 -24.53 -18.31 -14.30
N THR A 104 -25.38 -17.29 -14.31
CA THR A 104 -25.03 -15.94 -14.75
C THR A 104 -25.54 -14.92 -13.74
N ALA A 105 -24.68 -13.98 -13.34
CA ALA A 105 -25.02 -12.83 -12.50
C ALA A 105 -24.75 -11.54 -13.31
N THR A 106 -25.81 -10.88 -13.77
CA THR A 106 -25.76 -9.72 -14.67
C THR A 106 -26.03 -8.40 -13.95
N LEU A 107 -25.12 -7.44 -14.07
CA LEU A 107 -25.28 -6.08 -13.55
C LEU A 107 -25.95 -5.20 -14.61
N LYS A 108 -27.29 -5.24 -14.64
CA LYS A 108 -28.11 -4.53 -15.65
C LYS A 108 -28.06 -2.99 -15.53
N GLY A 109 -27.64 -2.46 -14.38
CA GLY A 109 -27.43 -1.03 -14.17
C GLY A 109 -26.14 -0.49 -14.80
N VAL A 110 -25.28 -1.36 -15.32
CA VAL A 110 -23.99 -1.02 -15.93
C VAL A 110 -24.12 -1.11 -17.45
N SER A 111 -23.53 -0.14 -18.15
CA SER A 111 -23.29 -0.24 -19.60
C SER A 111 -21.91 0.33 -19.92
N ALA A 112 -21.07 -0.46 -20.56
CA ALA A 112 -19.68 -0.11 -20.84
C ALA A 112 -19.32 -0.47 -22.29
N GLY A 113 -18.66 0.46 -22.99
CA GLY A 113 -18.08 0.24 -24.31
C GLY A 113 -16.64 -0.22 -24.17
N ASP A 114 -15.73 0.72 -23.98
CA ASP A 114 -14.34 0.44 -23.66
C ASP A 114 -14.23 0.18 -22.15
N ALA A 115 -13.72 -0.99 -21.76
CA ALA A 115 -13.81 -1.49 -20.38
C ALA A 115 -12.72 -2.51 -20.00
N ARG A 116 -12.38 -2.52 -18.71
CA ARG A 116 -11.50 -3.50 -18.04
C ARG A 116 -12.26 -4.10 -16.86
N ALA A 117 -12.34 -5.42 -16.80
CA ALA A 117 -13.00 -6.17 -15.74
C ALA A 117 -12.02 -7.15 -15.09
N THR A 118 -11.99 -7.19 -13.76
CA THR A 118 -11.17 -8.08 -12.95
C THR A 118 -12.03 -8.75 -11.89
N TYR A 119 -11.80 -10.03 -11.59
CA TYR A 119 -12.34 -10.67 -10.40
C TYR A 119 -11.46 -11.84 -9.94
N ALA A 120 -11.53 -12.16 -8.64
CA ALA A 120 -10.90 -13.33 -8.05
C ALA A 120 -11.86 -14.52 -8.11
N LEU A 121 -11.32 -15.72 -8.36
CA LEU A 121 -12.08 -16.95 -8.51
C LEU A 121 -11.34 -18.14 -7.89
N ALA A 122 -12.05 -19.05 -7.24
CA ALA A 122 -11.53 -20.36 -6.86
C ALA A 122 -12.51 -21.45 -7.31
N ILE A 123 -11.98 -22.47 -7.99
CA ILE A 123 -12.73 -23.72 -8.17
C ILE A 123 -12.73 -24.44 -6.83
N GLY A 124 -13.89 -24.85 -6.31
CA GLY A 124 -13.99 -25.58 -5.05
C GLY A 124 -13.31 -26.95 -5.16
N ASN A 125 -14.09 -27.99 -5.44
CA ASN A 125 -13.52 -29.29 -5.81
C ASN A 125 -13.22 -29.31 -7.32
N LEU A 126 -12.01 -29.76 -7.69
CA LEU A 126 -11.66 -29.94 -9.10
C LEU A 126 -12.55 -31.03 -9.75
N PRO A 127 -12.93 -30.87 -11.03
CA PRO A 127 -13.63 -31.92 -11.78
C PRO A 127 -12.83 -33.22 -11.79
N THR A 128 -13.49 -34.36 -11.60
CA THR A 128 -12.86 -35.69 -11.67
C THR A 128 -12.84 -36.27 -13.09
N SER A 129 -13.71 -35.77 -13.99
CA SER A 129 -13.85 -36.23 -15.37
C SER A 129 -14.36 -35.13 -16.31
N GLY A 130 -14.25 -35.36 -17.61
CA GLY A 130 -14.78 -34.49 -18.67
C GLY A 130 -13.97 -33.22 -18.96
N ARG A 131 -14.59 -32.26 -19.64
CA ARG A 131 -13.97 -30.98 -20.03
C ARG A 131 -13.88 -29.95 -18.90
N GLY A 132 -14.48 -30.25 -17.75
CA GLY A 132 -14.35 -29.48 -16.52
C GLY A 132 -15.35 -28.34 -16.35
N VAL A 133 -14.93 -27.31 -15.63
CA VAL A 133 -15.72 -26.11 -15.29
C VAL A 133 -15.11 -24.89 -15.95
N SER A 134 -15.93 -24.08 -16.62
CA SER A 134 -15.56 -22.74 -17.07
C SER A 134 -16.10 -21.68 -16.11
N THR A 135 -15.32 -20.64 -15.84
CA THR A 135 -15.82 -19.39 -15.24
C THR A 135 -15.19 -18.19 -15.92
N GLY A 136 -15.97 -17.14 -16.14
CA GLY A 136 -15.55 -15.96 -16.89
C GLY A 136 -16.40 -14.72 -16.67
N VAL A 137 -15.98 -13.63 -17.31
CA VAL A 137 -16.71 -12.35 -17.33
C VAL A 137 -17.11 -11.96 -18.75
N GLN A 138 -18.32 -11.44 -18.88
CA GLN A 138 -18.93 -10.96 -20.12
C GLN A 138 -18.86 -9.42 -20.18
N LEU A 139 -18.45 -8.88 -21.32
CA LEU A 139 -18.41 -7.45 -21.63
C LEU A 139 -19.27 -7.13 -22.86
N ARG A 140 -19.79 -5.90 -22.92
CA ARG A 140 -20.70 -5.38 -23.96
C ARG A 140 -21.97 -6.22 -24.14
N ALA A 141 -22.51 -6.79 -23.06
CA ALA A 141 -23.66 -7.68 -23.13
C ALA A 141 -24.95 -6.95 -23.56
N THR A 142 -25.57 -7.39 -24.64
CA THR A 142 -26.84 -6.85 -25.17
C THR A 142 -27.54 -7.89 -26.04
N GLY A 143 -28.84 -8.13 -25.79
CA GLY A 143 -29.68 -8.96 -26.66
C GLY A 143 -29.19 -10.40 -26.87
N GLY A 144 -28.54 -11.00 -25.87
CA GLY A 144 -27.93 -12.33 -25.96
C GLY A 144 -26.53 -12.36 -26.61
N SER A 145 -26.06 -11.22 -27.15
CA SER A 145 -24.71 -11.07 -27.68
C SER A 145 -23.77 -10.45 -26.64
N TYR A 146 -22.53 -10.92 -26.58
CA TYR A 146 -21.47 -10.40 -25.69
C TYR A 146 -20.09 -10.90 -26.13
N TYR A 147 -19.03 -10.24 -25.69
CA TYR A 147 -17.71 -10.89 -25.61
C TYR A 147 -17.57 -11.52 -24.23
N ARG A 148 -16.91 -12.68 -24.15
CA ARG A 148 -16.60 -13.35 -22.89
C ARG A 148 -15.15 -13.80 -22.90
N ALA A 149 -14.44 -13.55 -21.80
CA ALA A 149 -13.25 -14.33 -21.47
C ALA A 149 -13.60 -15.28 -20.34
N ASP A 150 -13.28 -16.57 -20.49
CA ASP A 150 -13.45 -17.57 -19.45
C ASP A 150 -12.25 -18.51 -19.34
N VAL A 151 -11.93 -18.90 -18.11
CA VAL A 151 -10.95 -19.95 -17.81
C VAL A 151 -11.68 -21.27 -17.61
N ARG A 152 -11.32 -22.28 -18.41
CA ARG A 152 -11.79 -23.65 -18.30
C ARG A 152 -10.78 -24.47 -17.52
N VAL A 153 -11.14 -24.92 -16.32
CA VAL A 153 -10.32 -25.78 -15.46
C VAL A 153 -10.82 -27.23 -15.59
N ALA A 154 -9.96 -28.08 -16.13
CA ALA A 154 -10.19 -29.50 -16.40
C ALA A 154 -9.67 -30.40 -15.25
N PRO A 155 -9.91 -31.73 -15.30
CA PRO A 155 -9.42 -32.64 -14.27
C PRO A 155 -7.92 -32.57 -14.01
N GLY A 156 -7.53 -32.64 -12.73
CA GLY A 156 -6.15 -32.40 -12.31
C GLY A 156 -5.69 -30.93 -12.44
N GLY A 157 -6.59 -29.99 -12.68
CA GLY A 157 -6.32 -28.56 -12.63
C GLY A 157 -5.62 -27.96 -13.86
N THR A 158 -5.50 -28.69 -14.97
CA THR A 158 -5.05 -28.06 -16.23
C THR A 158 -6.07 -27.00 -16.66
N ALA A 159 -5.58 -25.83 -17.08
CA ALA A 159 -6.42 -24.68 -17.33
C ALA A 159 -6.16 -24.07 -18.71
N GLU A 160 -7.22 -23.60 -19.35
CA GLU A 160 -7.21 -22.95 -20.65
C GLU A 160 -8.04 -21.67 -20.58
N LEU A 161 -7.45 -20.54 -20.97
CA LEU A 161 -8.13 -19.25 -21.07
C LEU A 161 -8.57 -19.04 -22.53
N GLN A 162 -9.85 -18.77 -22.74
CA GLN A 162 -10.42 -18.46 -24.06
C GLN A 162 -11.09 -17.09 -24.07
N ILE A 163 -11.04 -16.42 -25.24
CA ILE A 163 -11.86 -15.27 -25.57
C ILE A 163 -12.83 -15.69 -26.68
N VAL A 164 -14.13 -15.47 -26.48
CA VAL A 164 -15.18 -15.74 -27.46
C VAL A 164 -16.06 -14.51 -27.70
N ARG A 165 -16.60 -14.37 -28.92
CA ARG A 165 -17.81 -13.57 -29.18
C ARG A 165 -19.01 -14.50 -29.23
N VAL A 166 -20.12 -14.09 -28.63
CA VAL A 166 -21.41 -14.78 -28.69
C VAL A 166 -22.37 -13.95 -29.52
N ASP A 167 -22.99 -14.56 -30.54
CA ASP A 167 -23.89 -13.95 -31.52
C ASP A 167 -25.35 -14.30 -31.18
N GLY A 168 -25.94 -13.60 -30.19
CA GLY A 168 -27.35 -13.73 -29.80
C GLY A 168 -27.75 -15.01 -29.04
N SER A 169 -27.04 -16.12 -29.26
CA SER A 169 -27.23 -17.40 -28.55
C SER A 169 -25.90 -17.97 -28.09
N ALA A 170 -25.86 -18.57 -26.89
CA ALA A 170 -24.68 -19.27 -26.37
C ALA A 170 -24.22 -20.46 -27.24
N THR A 171 -25.09 -20.98 -28.12
CA THR A 171 -24.71 -21.99 -29.15
C THR A 171 -24.05 -21.38 -30.39
N ALA A 172 -24.20 -20.07 -30.62
CA ALA A 172 -23.62 -19.33 -31.74
C ALA A 172 -22.43 -18.51 -31.24
N GLN A 173 -21.34 -19.19 -30.86
CA GLN A 173 -20.11 -18.55 -30.38
C GLN A 173 -18.95 -18.71 -31.38
N THR A 174 -18.17 -17.64 -31.57
CA THR A 174 -16.91 -17.62 -32.32
C THR A 174 -15.75 -17.53 -31.32
N GLN A 175 -14.83 -18.49 -31.34
CA GLN A 175 -13.59 -18.41 -30.56
C GLN A 175 -12.63 -17.43 -31.26
N LEU A 176 -12.14 -16.44 -30.54
CA LEU A 176 -11.29 -15.35 -31.05
C LEU A 176 -9.83 -15.49 -30.60
N ALA A 177 -9.61 -15.99 -29.39
CA ALA A 177 -8.29 -16.40 -28.90
C ALA A 177 -8.41 -17.55 -27.89
N VAL A 178 -7.33 -18.31 -27.74
CA VAL A 178 -7.20 -19.38 -26.73
C VAL A 178 -5.74 -19.51 -26.31
N ALA A 179 -5.51 -19.77 -25.03
CA ALA A 179 -4.18 -20.00 -24.46
C ALA A 179 -4.25 -21.05 -23.34
N THR A 180 -3.40 -22.08 -23.42
CA THR A 180 -3.16 -22.98 -22.29
C THR A 180 -2.38 -22.22 -21.22
N LEU A 181 -2.81 -22.28 -19.96
CA LEU A 181 -2.09 -21.61 -18.88
C LEU A 181 -0.81 -22.38 -18.54
N PRO A 182 0.32 -21.71 -18.27
CA PRO A 182 1.60 -22.37 -17.95
C PRO A 182 1.64 -23.00 -16.55
N PHE A 183 0.54 -22.92 -15.80
CA PHE A 183 0.37 -23.46 -14.45
C PHE A 183 -0.97 -24.18 -14.32
N ARG A 184 -1.09 -25.04 -13.31
CA ARG A 184 -2.37 -25.66 -12.92
C ARG A 184 -3.11 -24.76 -11.94
N VAL A 185 -4.43 -24.67 -12.07
CA VAL A 185 -5.31 -24.03 -11.08
C VAL A 185 -5.70 -25.08 -10.03
N PRO A 186 -5.29 -24.95 -8.76
CA PRO A 186 -5.63 -25.93 -7.73
C PRO A 186 -7.08 -25.79 -7.23
N ALA A 187 -7.55 -26.82 -6.53
CA ALA A 187 -8.76 -26.74 -5.71
C ALA A 187 -8.63 -25.67 -4.62
N HIS A 188 -9.75 -25.02 -4.27
CA HIS A 188 -9.91 -24.04 -3.19
C HIS A 188 -8.89 -22.88 -3.17
N THR A 189 -8.22 -22.61 -4.30
CA THR A 189 -7.14 -21.63 -4.43
C THR A 189 -7.57 -20.48 -5.33
N LEU A 190 -7.31 -19.25 -4.92
CA LEU A 190 -7.64 -18.06 -5.71
C LEU A 190 -6.73 -17.92 -6.94
N ALA A 191 -7.36 -17.92 -8.10
CA ALA A 191 -6.86 -17.31 -9.31
C ALA A 191 -7.56 -15.95 -9.53
N PHE A 192 -7.01 -15.12 -10.39
CA PHE A 192 -7.58 -13.83 -10.78
C PHE A 192 -7.73 -13.82 -12.29
N LEU A 193 -8.89 -13.42 -12.80
CA LEU A 193 -9.14 -13.25 -14.23
C LEU A 193 -9.32 -11.78 -14.55
N GLU A 194 -8.56 -11.29 -15.51
CA GLU A 194 -8.72 -9.96 -16.09
C GLU A 194 -9.14 -10.08 -17.56
N PHE A 195 -10.15 -9.30 -17.95
CA PHE A 195 -10.62 -9.18 -19.33
C PHE A 195 -10.80 -7.72 -19.71
N ARG A 196 -10.29 -7.36 -20.89
CA ARG A 196 -10.34 -6.02 -21.46
C ARG A 196 -10.95 -6.05 -22.86
N ALA A 197 -11.83 -5.10 -23.14
CA ALA A 197 -12.37 -4.83 -24.47
C ALA A 197 -12.28 -3.33 -24.80
N THR A 198 -11.70 -2.98 -25.95
CA THR A 198 -11.49 -1.58 -26.36
C THR A 198 -11.63 -1.37 -27.87
N GLY A 199 -12.15 -0.21 -28.29
CA GLY A 199 -12.33 0.17 -29.69
C GLY A 199 -13.70 -0.22 -30.28
N THR A 200 -14.01 0.40 -31.42
CA THR A 200 -15.30 0.25 -32.13
C THR A 200 -15.12 0.09 -33.65
N ALA A 201 -14.20 0.85 -34.26
CA ALA A 201 -13.76 0.64 -35.64
C ALA A 201 -13.27 -0.81 -35.85
N SER A 202 -12.55 -1.33 -34.87
CA SER A 202 -12.24 -2.74 -34.62
C SER A 202 -12.22 -2.95 -33.10
N VAL A 203 -12.57 -4.14 -32.59
CA VAL A 203 -12.60 -4.39 -31.13
C VAL A 203 -11.40 -5.22 -30.70
N ASN A 204 -10.47 -4.56 -30.01
CA ASN A 204 -9.30 -5.17 -29.41
C ASN A 204 -9.70 -5.80 -28.06
N LEU A 205 -9.39 -7.08 -27.90
CA LEU A 205 -9.76 -7.93 -26.77
C LEU A 205 -8.48 -8.54 -26.17
N ALA A 206 -8.34 -8.48 -24.84
CA ALA A 206 -7.20 -9.09 -24.15
C ALA A 206 -7.64 -9.69 -22.82
N ALA A 207 -7.15 -10.89 -22.51
CA ALA A 207 -7.42 -11.58 -21.26
C ALA A 207 -6.15 -12.22 -20.67
N ARG A 208 -6.08 -12.26 -19.35
CA ARG A 208 -5.04 -12.97 -18.59
C ARG A 208 -5.59 -13.57 -17.30
N VAL A 209 -4.97 -14.66 -16.86
CA VAL A 209 -5.23 -15.34 -15.60
C VAL A 209 -3.92 -15.59 -14.87
N TRP A 210 -3.93 -15.37 -13.56
CA TRP A 210 -2.83 -15.68 -12.66
C TRP A 210 -3.33 -16.25 -11.33
N THR A 211 -2.44 -16.84 -10.53
CA THR A 211 -2.68 -17.11 -9.11
C THR A 211 -1.80 -16.20 -8.27
N SER A 212 -2.03 -16.15 -6.95
CA SER A 212 -1.11 -15.47 -6.02
C SER A 212 0.34 -15.98 -6.12
N ALA A 213 0.54 -17.24 -6.53
CA ALA A 213 1.86 -17.86 -6.71
C ALA A 213 2.51 -17.62 -8.09
N SER A 214 1.78 -17.11 -9.09
CA SER A 214 2.34 -16.79 -10.42
C SER A 214 2.40 -15.30 -10.74
N GLY A 215 1.61 -14.46 -10.05
CA GLY A 215 1.60 -13.00 -10.25
C GLY A 215 0.99 -12.56 -11.60
N PRO A 216 0.57 -11.29 -11.75
CA PRO A 216 -0.13 -10.80 -12.95
C PRO A 216 0.65 -11.05 -14.24
N GLN A 217 0.20 -12.05 -14.99
CA GLN A 217 0.88 -12.52 -16.19
C GLN A 217 0.85 -11.48 -17.31
N ALA A 218 1.67 -11.70 -18.35
CA ALA A 218 1.44 -11.06 -19.65
C ALA A 218 0.03 -11.42 -20.18
N TRP A 219 -0.46 -10.67 -21.16
CA TRP A 219 -1.75 -10.97 -21.81
C TRP A 219 -1.65 -12.29 -22.58
N GLN A 220 -2.27 -13.34 -22.05
CA GLN A 220 -2.15 -14.71 -22.53
C GLN A 220 -3.02 -14.97 -23.76
N ALA A 221 -4.25 -14.45 -23.75
CA ALA A 221 -5.16 -14.51 -24.88
C ALA A 221 -5.41 -13.08 -25.38
N VAL A 222 -5.12 -12.83 -26.66
CA VAL A 222 -5.31 -11.53 -27.31
C VAL A 222 -5.95 -11.74 -28.67
N ALA A 223 -6.95 -10.93 -29.00
CA ALA A 223 -7.66 -10.99 -30.27
C ALA A 223 -8.07 -9.59 -30.75
N GLU A 224 -8.28 -9.46 -32.05
CA GLU A 224 -8.88 -8.29 -32.66
C GLU A 224 -10.11 -8.72 -33.49
N ASP A 225 -11.30 -8.30 -33.08
CA ASP A 225 -12.52 -8.50 -33.84
C ASP A 225 -12.81 -7.27 -34.73
N GLY A 226 -12.21 -7.29 -35.92
CA GLY A 226 -12.54 -6.37 -37.02
C GLY A 226 -13.76 -6.78 -37.84
N SER A 227 -14.43 -7.90 -37.52
CA SER A 227 -15.48 -8.47 -38.36
C SER A 227 -16.75 -7.60 -38.43
N ALA A 228 -17.59 -7.83 -39.45
CA ALA A 228 -18.90 -7.19 -39.57
C ALA A 228 -19.88 -7.53 -38.42
N LYS A 229 -19.58 -8.54 -37.60
CA LYS A 229 -20.37 -8.96 -36.43
C LYS A 229 -19.84 -8.43 -35.08
N ARG A 230 -18.70 -7.73 -35.07
CA ARG A 230 -18.05 -7.23 -33.86
C ARG A 230 -19.02 -6.37 -33.03
N ILE A 231 -19.03 -6.56 -31.71
CA ILE A 231 -19.95 -5.85 -30.81
C ILE A 231 -19.36 -4.47 -30.49
N THR A 232 -19.81 -3.46 -31.24
CA THR A 232 -19.31 -2.07 -31.13
C THR A 232 -20.02 -1.23 -30.07
N ARG A 233 -21.27 -1.57 -29.71
CA ARG A 233 -22.07 -0.79 -28.76
C ARG A 233 -21.66 -1.06 -27.30
N PRO A 234 -21.74 -0.06 -26.42
CA PRO A 234 -21.75 -0.28 -24.98
C PRO A 234 -22.84 -1.27 -24.56
N GLY A 235 -22.54 -2.11 -23.57
CA GLY A 235 -23.49 -3.08 -23.02
C GLY A 235 -23.11 -3.54 -21.63
N GLY A 236 -23.94 -4.40 -21.05
CA GLY A 236 -23.84 -4.83 -19.65
C GLY A 236 -22.61 -5.70 -19.35
N VAL A 237 -22.37 -5.85 -18.04
CA VAL A 237 -21.39 -6.78 -17.46
C VAL A 237 -22.13 -7.97 -16.86
N ALA A 238 -21.60 -9.18 -17.02
CA ALA A 238 -22.07 -10.34 -16.28
C ALA A 238 -20.92 -11.29 -15.89
N LEU A 239 -20.99 -11.84 -14.68
CA LEU A 239 -20.17 -12.98 -14.27
C LEU A 239 -20.88 -14.27 -14.68
N TRP A 240 -20.13 -15.25 -15.18
CA TRP A 240 -20.66 -16.47 -15.80
C TRP A 240 -19.86 -17.69 -15.37
N THR A 241 -20.54 -18.78 -15.04
CA THR A 241 -19.93 -20.07 -14.69
C THR A 241 -20.72 -21.20 -15.34
N TYR A 242 -20.03 -22.24 -15.81
CA TYR A 242 -20.61 -23.37 -16.55
C TYR A 242 -19.91 -24.69 -16.19
N ALA A 243 -20.69 -25.70 -15.84
CA ALA A 243 -20.19 -27.08 -15.70
C ALA A 243 -20.39 -27.80 -17.05
N SER A 244 -19.35 -28.46 -17.57
CA SER A 244 -19.48 -29.21 -18.83
C SER A 244 -20.56 -30.29 -18.74
N ALA A 245 -21.26 -30.54 -19.85
CA ALA A 245 -22.15 -31.71 -19.99
C ALA A 245 -21.41 -33.07 -19.84
N SER A 246 -20.06 -33.04 -19.82
CA SER A 246 -19.20 -34.20 -19.58
C SER A 246 -18.63 -34.29 -18.15
N SER A 247 -18.99 -33.35 -17.26
CA SER A 247 -18.42 -33.21 -15.91
C SER A 247 -19.53 -33.11 -14.85
N GLY A 248 -19.22 -33.48 -13.62
CA GLY A 248 -20.15 -33.39 -12.49
C GLY A 248 -20.47 -31.95 -12.05
N ALA A 249 -21.28 -31.84 -11.00
CA ALA A 249 -21.63 -30.57 -10.36
C ALA A 249 -20.37 -29.77 -9.95
N ALA A 250 -20.44 -28.45 -10.14
CA ALA A 250 -19.36 -27.53 -9.81
C ALA A 250 -19.76 -26.55 -8.70
N THR A 251 -18.76 -26.03 -7.98
CA THR A 251 -18.91 -24.84 -7.14
C THR A 251 -17.70 -23.96 -7.37
N VAL A 252 -17.94 -22.67 -7.60
CA VAL A 252 -16.91 -21.66 -7.84
C VAL A 252 -17.13 -20.53 -6.85
N THR A 253 -16.11 -20.21 -6.06
CA THR A 253 -16.05 -18.98 -5.27
C THR A 253 -15.64 -17.84 -6.20
N VAL A 254 -16.28 -16.69 -6.04
CA VAL A 254 -16.08 -15.45 -6.80
C VAL A 254 -15.98 -14.31 -5.80
N ASP A 255 -14.95 -13.49 -5.95
CA ASP A 255 -14.63 -12.40 -5.02
C ASP A 255 -14.08 -11.16 -5.75
N ASN A 256 -14.26 -10.00 -5.12
CA ASN A 256 -13.79 -8.68 -5.55
C ASN A 256 -14.02 -8.30 -7.05
N PRO A 257 -15.16 -8.64 -7.71
CA PRO A 257 -15.40 -8.20 -9.07
C PRO A 257 -15.44 -6.67 -9.18
N THR A 258 -14.56 -6.16 -10.03
CA THR A 258 -14.30 -4.75 -10.24
C THR A 258 -14.28 -4.47 -11.75
N VAL A 259 -14.90 -3.38 -12.18
CA VAL A 259 -14.92 -2.96 -13.59
C VAL A 259 -14.70 -1.46 -13.71
N TYR A 260 -13.77 -1.07 -14.57
CA TYR A 260 -13.55 0.31 -15.00
C TYR A 260 -13.99 0.49 -16.45
N SER A 261 -14.55 1.66 -16.77
CA SER A 261 -14.51 2.16 -18.16
C SER A 261 -13.06 2.48 -18.52
N LEU A 262 -12.65 2.20 -19.76
CA LEU A 262 -11.35 2.60 -20.25
C LEU A 262 -11.43 3.88 -21.09
N VAL A 263 -10.49 4.79 -20.86
CA VAL A 263 -10.35 6.05 -21.61
C VAL A 263 -9.13 5.93 -22.51
N LYS A 264 -9.27 6.25 -23.80
CA LYS A 264 -8.14 6.34 -24.72
C LYS A 264 -7.43 7.68 -24.54
N GLY A 265 -6.13 7.65 -24.25
CA GLY A 265 -5.31 8.85 -24.16
C GLY A 265 -5.21 9.56 -25.51
N THR A 266 -5.47 10.87 -25.53
CA THR A 266 -5.26 11.72 -26.72
C THR A 266 -3.77 12.02 -26.85
N SER A 267 -3.06 11.29 -27.70
CA SER A 267 -1.67 11.61 -28.04
C SER A 267 -1.61 12.92 -28.81
N GLY A 268 -1.24 14.00 -28.11
CA GLY A 268 -0.77 15.22 -28.77
C GLY A 268 0.44 14.89 -29.64
N GLY A 269 0.38 15.24 -30.92
CA GLY A 269 1.45 14.92 -31.87
C GLY A 269 2.71 15.71 -31.59
N SER A 270 3.69 15.11 -30.92
CA SER A 270 5.00 15.71 -30.69
C SER A 270 5.81 15.76 -31.99
N THR A 271 6.08 16.97 -32.48
CA THR A 271 7.07 17.18 -33.54
C THR A 271 8.44 16.69 -33.08
N PRO A 272 9.19 15.91 -33.89
CA PRO A 272 10.49 15.38 -33.47
C PRO A 272 11.50 16.52 -33.23
N THR A 273 12.06 16.54 -32.02
CA THR A 273 13.16 17.43 -31.64
C THR A 273 14.50 16.76 -31.97
N PRO A 274 15.49 17.46 -32.54
CA PRO A 274 16.68 16.82 -33.14
C PRO A 274 17.68 16.25 -32.13
N THR A 275 18.40 15.21 -32.58
CA THR A 275 19.43 14.48 -31.83
C THR A 275 20.67 15.34 -31.53
N PRO A 276 21.19 15.37 -30.30
CA PRO A 276 22.48 15.99 -29.99
C PRO A 276 23.68 15.11 -30.36
N THR A 277 24.77 15.74 -30.81
CA THR A 277 26.05 15.10 -31.18
C THR A 277 26.95 14.91 -29.93
N PRO A 278 27.72 13.81 -29.81
CA PRO A 278 28.56 13.52 -28.64
C PRO A 278 29.98 14.16 -28.68
N THR A 279 30.80 13.87 -27.65
CA THR A 279 32.20 14.28 -27.36
C THR A 279 32.25 15.46 -26.36
N SER A 280 33.05 15.45 -25.27
CA SER A 280 34.42 14.92 -25.09
C SER A 280 34.68 14.21 -23.74
N THR A 281 35.89 13.62 -23.61
CA THR A 281 36.33 12.69 -22.56
C THR A 281 37.02 13.38 -21.36
N PRO A 282 36.75 12.98 -20.10
CA PRO A 282 37.52 13.43 -18.93
C PRO A 282 38.83 12.64 -18.73
N THR A 283 39.83 13.28 -18.11
CA THR A 283 41.21 12.76 -17.99
C THR A 283 41.43 11.81 -16.79
N GLN A 284 42.48 10.99 -16.89
CA GLN A 284 42.92 9.98 -15.91
C GLN A 284 43.29 10.53 -14.52
N PRO A 285 42.91 9.87 -13.41
CA PRO A 285 43.41 10.16 -12.06
C PRO A 285 44.82 9.59 -11.78
N THR A 286 45.57 10.22 -10.87
CA THR A 286 46.92 9.82 -10.46
C THR A 286 46.97 8.74 -9.36
N GLN A 287 48.18 8.22 -9.14
CA GLN A 287 48.51 7.03 -8.33
C GLN A 287 48.34 7.24 -6.80
N PRO A 288 47.97 6.21 -6.00
CA PRO A 288 47.88 6.30 -4.54
C PRO A 288 49.25 6.27 -3.83
N THR A 289 49.26 6.72 -2.57
CA THR A 289 50.43 6.67 -1.66
C THR A 289 50.32 5.52 -0.63
N GLU A 290 51.46 5.09 -0.08
CA GLU A 290 51.66 3.89 0.75
C GLU A 290 51.12 4.03 2.21
N PRO A 291 50.62 2.95 2.85
CA PRO A 291 50.04 2.99 4.20
C PRO A 291 51.05 2.80 5.35
N THR A 292 50.78 3.40 6.51
CA THR A 292 51.60 3.29 7.73
C THR A 292 51.25 2.08 8.61
N GLN A 293 52.19 1.71 9.48
CA GLN A 293 52.23 0.47 10.27
C GLN A 293 51.21 0.42 11.44
N PRO A 294 50.70 -0.77 11.86
CA PRO A 294 49.77 -0.92 13.00
C PRO A 294 50.47 -1.03 14.36
N THR A 295 49.73 -0.73 15.43
CA THR A 295 50.15 -0.87 16.84
C THR A 295 49.64 -2.18 17.48
N GLU A 296 50.33 -2.64 18.53
CA GLU A 296 50.18 -3.97 19.17
C GLU A 296 48.97 -4.08 20.14
N PRO A 297 48.33 -5.26 20.31
CA PRO A 297 47.11 -5.42 21.12
C PRO A 297 47.35 -5.90 22.57
N THR A 298 46.48 -5.46 23.48
CA THR A 298 46.51 -5.83 24.91
C THR A 298 45.86 -7.20 25.21
N GLN A 299 46.40 -7.94 26.18
CA GLN A 299 45.99 -9.31 26.54
C GLN A 299 44.70 -9.35 27.43
N PRO A 300 43.83 -10.38 27.31
CA PRO A 300 42.51 -10.38 27.97
C PRO A 300 42.46 -10.98 29.39
N THR A 301 41.44 -10.61 30.15
CA THR A 301 41.08 -11.20 31.47
C THR A 301 40.23 -12.48 31.35
N GLN A 302 40.32 -13.35 32.36
CA GLN A 302 39.64 -14.66 32.40
C GLN A 302 38.11 -14.61 32.59
N PRO A 303 37.37 -15.70 32.25
CA PRO A 303 35.92 -15.71 32.17
C PRO A 303 35.20 -16.12 33.47
N THR A 304 33.97 -15.62 33.65
CA THR A 304 32.97 -16.17 34.57
C THR A 304 32.15 -17.29 33.93
N GLN A 305 31.64 -18.21 34.77
CA GLN A 305 30.96 -19.45 34.40
C GLN A 305 29.64 -19.22 33.61
N PRO A 306 29.26 -20.10 32.66
CA PRO A 306 28.28 -19.74 31.62
C PRO A 306 26.80 -19.87 32.03
N ASN A 307 25.98 -18.98 31.47
CA ASN A 307 24.53 -19.15 31.36
C ASN A 307 24.19 -20.21 30.27
N PRO A 308 22.95 -20.74 30.23
CA PRO A 308 22.52 -21.66 29.18
C PRO A 308 22.66 -21.08 27.76
N PRO A 309 22.87 -21.90 26.71
CA PRO A 309 23.22 -21.40 25.39
C PRO A 309 22.16 -20.47 24.78
N ALA A 310 22.56 -19.22 24.52
CA ALA A 310 21.81 -18.36 23.61
C ALA A 310 21.90 -18.93 22.19
N ALA A 311 20.81 -18.82 21.42
CA ALA A 311 20.81 -19.13 20.00
C ALA A 311 21.60 -18.04 19.24
N GLY A 312 22.91 -18.25 19.10
CA GLY A 312 23.81 -17.28 18.47
C GLY A 312 23.51 -17.07 16.98
N GLY A 313 23.65 -15.82 16.53
CA GLY A 313 23.54 -15.46 15.10
C GLY A 313 22.71 -14.21 14.80
N GLY A 314 23.04 -13.08 15.43
CA GLY A 314 22.34 -11.82 15.24
C GLY A 314 20.91 -11.81 15.82
N ALA A 315 20.80 -11.54 17.13
CA ALA A 315 19.51 -11.26 17.75
C ALA A 315 18.87 -10.01 17.10
N PRO A 316 17.54 -9.97 16.89
CA PRO A 316 16.90 -8.83 16.24
C PRO A 316 17.08 -7.53 17.03
N SER A 317 17.54 -6.47 16.35
CA SER A 317 17.83 -5.18 16.98
C SER A 317 16.58 -4.33 17.14
N THR A 318 16.34 -3.83 18.36
CA THR A 318 15.43 -2.70 18.63
C THR A 318 16.22 -1.45 19.04
N ASP A 319 17.39 -1.24 18.45
CA ASP A 319 18.24 -0.08 18.77
C ASP A 319 17.49 1.23 18.52
N LYS A 320 17.60 2.14 19.48
CA LYS A 320 17.03 3.49 19.40
C LYS A 320 17.94 4.41 18.56
N PRO A 321 17.41 5.50 18.00
CA PRO A 321 18.23 6.56 17.42
C PRO A 321 19.29 7.04 18.41
N ALA A 322 20.50 7.29 17.89
CA ALA A 322 21.53 8.04 18.61
C ALA A 322 21.23 9.56 18.61
N THR A 323 20.47 10.02 17.62
CA THR A 323 19.90 11.37 17.55
C THR A 323 18.97 11.62 18.75
N ALA A 324 19.19 12.74 19.45
CA ALA A 324 18.40 13.12 20.59
C ALA A 324 16.95 13.48 20.20
N THR A 325 16.00 13.17 21.07
CA THR A 325 14.59 13.57 20.98
C THR A 325 14.13 14.10 22.33
N ARG A 326 13.04 14.88 22.34
CA ARG A 326 12.33 15.26 23.57
C ARG A 326 11.37 14.13 23.97
N VAL A 327 10.66 13.58 22.99
CA VAL A 327 9.60 12.59 23.20
C VAL A 327 10.18 11.18 23.19
N SER A 328 9.74 10.34 24.13
CA SER A 328 10.10 8.91 24.20
C SER A 328 9.04 8.05 23.52
N ALA A 329 9.13 7.92 22.20
CA ALA A 329 8.27 7.05 21.40
C ALA A 329 8.87 5.65 21.16
N GLY A 330 8.09 4.79 20.49
CA GLY A 330 8.45 3.43 20.10
C GLY A 330 7.75 2.36 20.95
N SER A 331 7.99 1.10 20.63
CA SER A 331 7.56 -0.01 21.47
C SER A 331 8.34 -0.07 22.79
N ALA A 332 7.73 -0.66 23.81
CA ALA A 332 8.50 -1.29 24.88
C ALA A 332 9.53 -2.28 24.28
N ALA A 333 10.63 -2.54 24.99
CA ALA A 333 11.60 -3.54 24.58
C ALA A 333 10.91 -4.92 24.46
N ILE A 334 11.16 -5.65 23.38
CA ILE A 334 10.45 -6.93 23.12
C ILE A 334 10.79 -7.93 24.22
N GLY A 335 9.75 -8.44 24.90
CA GLY A 335 9.89 -9.25 26.12
C GLY A 335 9.91 -8.48 27.45
N SER A 336 9.77 -7.14 27.46
CA SER A 336 9.58 -6.38 28.71
C SER A 336 8.11 -6.18 29.10
N THR A 337 7.16 -6.45 28.20
CA THR A 337 5.71 -6.35 28.42
C THR A 337 5.20 -7.40 29.41
N SER A 338 4.01 -7.17 29.99
CA SER A 338 3.46 -7.99 31.07
C SER A 338 1.95 -8.20 30.93
N TYR A 339 1.51 -8.61 29.74
CA TYR A 339 0.09 -8.75 29.43
C TYR A 339 -0.59 -9.86 30.23
N PRO A 340 -1.73 -9.60 30.90
CA PRO A 340 -2.50 -10.64 31.57
C PRO A 340 -2.81 -11.81 30.63
N VAL A 341 -2.77 -13.03 31.17
CA VAL A 341 -3.04 -14.28 30.46
C VAL A 341 -4.46 -14.73 30.81
N PRO A 342 -5.43 -14.67 29.89
CA PRO A 342 -6.80 -15.11 30.16
C PRO A 342 -6.88 -16.61 30.43
N ALA A 343 -7.84 -17.03 31.27
CA ALA A 343 -8.04 -18.45 31.60
C ALA A 343 -8.42 -19.32 30.38
N ASN A 344 -8.96 -18.72 29.32
CA ASN A 344 -9.30 -19.35 28.04
C ASN A 344 -8.25 -19.08 26.93
N ALA A 345 -7.01 -18.71 27.29
CA ALA A 345 -5.95 -18.46 26.33
C ALA A 345 -5.53 -19.72 25.54
N ILE A 346 -5.24 -19.54 24.25
CA ILE A 346 -4.60 -20.56 23.41
C ILE A 346 -3.09 -20.30 23.42
N PHE A 347 -2.30 -21.29 23.84
CA PHE A 347 -0.87 -21.17 24.00
C PHE A 347 -0.09 -21.68 22.80
N VAL A 348 0.97 -20.95 22.42
CA VAL A 348 1.93 -21.29 21.37
C VAL A 348 3.33 -21.31 21.96
N ALA A 349 4.14 -22.31 21.65
CA ALA A 349 5.54 -22.41 22.07
C ALA A 349 6.38 -23.05 20.96
N THR A 350 7.63 -22.63 20.79
CA THR A 350 8.57 -23.22 19.80
C THR A 350 8.78 -24.73 20.01
N THR A 351 8.62 -25.22 21.24
CA THR A 351 8.65 -26.64 21.64
C THR A 351 7.29 -27.36 21.56
N GLY A 352 6.22 -26.67 21.14
CA GLY A 352 4.87 -27.19 21.04
C GLY A 352 4.63 -28.13 19.86
N LYS A 353 3.36 -28.55 19.68
CA LYS A 353 2.94 -29.40 18.55
C LYS A 353 1.60 -28.93 18.01
N ASP A 354 1.46 -28.77 16.70
CA ASP A 354 0.24 -28.20 16.10
C ASP A 354 -1.03 -29.07 16.26
N GLY A 355 -0.86 -30.37 16.56
CA GLY A 355 -1.96 -31.26 16.96
C GLY A 355 -2.31 -31.22 18.46
N ALA A 356 -1.62 -30.43 19.28
CA ALA A 356 -1.82 -30.40 20.73
C ALA A 356 -3.10 -29.65 21.16
N ALA A 357 -3.42 -29.69 22.45
CA ALA A 357 -4.61 -29.04 22.99
C ALA A 357 -4.62 -27.51 22.77
N GLY A 358 -3.45 -26.87 22.82
CA GLY A 358 -3.32 -25.41 22.88
C GLY A 358 -3.41 -24.85 24.30
N THR A 359 -3.23 -25.70 25.33
CA THR A 359 -3.14 -25.28 26.73
C THR A 359 -1.68 -24.97 27.10
N SER A 360 -1.44 -24.32 28.23
CA SER A 360 -0.08 -24.00 28.71
C SER A 360 0.82 -25.24 28.88
N ALA A 361 0.23 -26.38 29.25
CA ALA A 361 0.93 -27.66 29.39
C ALA A 361 1.04 -28.48 28.08
N ALA A 362 0.24 -28.14 27.06
CA ALA A 362 0.25 -28.80 25.75
C ALA A 362 0.06 -27.75 24.63
N PRO A 363 1.04 -26.84 24.44
CA PRO A 363 0.93 -25.71 23.52
C PRO A 363 1.03 -26.14 22.06
N LEU A 364 0.45 -25.33 21.17
CA LEU A 364 0.63 -25.42 19.73
C LEU A 364 2.06 -24.97 19.36
N ARG A 365 2.56 -25.36 18.18
CA ARG A 365 3.90 -24.98 17.73
C ARG A 365 3.89 -23.65 17.00
N THR A 366 2.87 -23.43 16.16
CA THR A 366 2.73 -22.27 15.28
C THR A 366 1.61 -21.33 15.71
N ILE A 367 1.80 -20.05 15.43
CA ILE A 367 0.80 -19.00 15.65
C ILE A 367 -0.35 -19.16 14.66
N GLY A 368 -0.07 -19.54 13.40
CA GLY A 368 -1.08 -19.89 12.40
C GLY A 368 -2.02 -21.01 12.85
N SER A 369 -1.52 -22.09 13.46
CA SER A 369 -2.39 -23.15 14.02
C SER A 369 -3.22 -22.66 15.20
N ALA A 370 -2.69 -21.74 16.02
CA ALA A 370 -3.47 -21.10 17.08
C ALA A 370 -4.57 -20.18 16.53
N ILE A 371 -4.29 -19.41 15.48
CA ILE A 371 -5.30 -18.59 14.79
C ILE A 371 -6.38 -19.50 14.18
N ALA A 372 -6.03 -20.65 13.60
CA ALA A 372 -7.01 -21.63 13.14
C ALA A 372 -7.88 -22.15 14.30
N LYS A 373 -7.27 -22.62 15.38
CA LYS A 373 -7.94 -23.30 16.50
C LYS A 373 -8.72 -22.39 17.46
N ALA A 374 -8.28 -21.14 17.65
CA ALA A 374 -8.91 -20.21 18.60
C ALA A 374 -10.35 -19.84 18.20
N PRO A 375 -11.32 -19.81 19.12
CA PRO A 375 -12.61 -19.15 18.89
C PRO A 375 -12.46 -17.64 18.66
N SER A 376 -13.41 -17.02 17.96
CA SER A 376 -13.47 -15.55 17.85
C SER A 376 -13.66 -14.92 19.24
N GLY A 377 -12.97 -13.82 19.53
CA GLY A 377 -12.86 -13.19 20.85
C GLY A 377 -11.74 -13.73 21.76
N SER A 378 -11.03 -14.80 21.36
CA SER A 378 -9.98 -15.41 22.19
C SER A 378 -8.67 -14.63 22.20
N THR A 379 -7.82 -14.92 23.19
CA THR A 379 -6.42 -14.48 23.23
C THR A 379 -5.49 -15.65 22.92
N ILE A 380 -4.57 -15.43 21.99
CA ILE A 380 -3.45 -16.31 21.66
C ILE A 380 -2.21 -15.76 22.39
N VAL A 381 -1.62 -16.58 23.24
CA VAL A 381 -0.46 -16.21 24.08
C VAL A 381 0.76 -17.01 23.61
N VAL A 382 1.72 -16.28 23.06
CA VAL A 382 2.93 -16.83 22.43
C VAL A 382 4.08 -16.80 23.44
N ARG A 383 4.69 -17.96 23.70
CA ARG A 383 5.88 -18.10 24.55
C ARG A 383 7.14 -17.57 23.84
N GLY A 384 8.16 -17.23 24.62
CA GLY A 384 9.40 -16.65 24.10
C GLY A 384 10.10 -17.52 23.05
N GLY A 385 10.58 -16.89 21.99
CA GLY A 385 11.24 -17.57 20.87
C GLY A 385 11.17 -16.79 19.56
N SER A 386 11.87 -17.32 18.55
CA SER A 386 11.78 -16.87 17.15
C SER A 386 10.85 -17.79 16.37
N TYR A 387 9.93 -17.19 15.60
CA TYR A 387 8.85 -17.84 14.87
C TYR A 387 9.00 -17.53 13.38
N HIS A 388 9.41 -18.56 12.63
CA HIS A 388 9.60 -18.52 11.19
C HIS A 388 8.30 -18.91 10.48
N GLU A 389 7.33 -17.99 10.50
CA GLU A 389 6.03 -18.15 9.82
C GLU A 389 5.44 -16.80 9.40
N GLY A 390 4.65 -16.81 8.33
CA GLY A 390 3.76 -15.71 7.97
C GLY A 390 2.32 -16.04 8.39
N ILE A 391 1.70 -15.17 9.19
CA ILE A 391 0.36 -15.40 9.76
C ILE A 391 -0.74 -14.65 9.00
N SER A 392 -1.97 -15.15 9.02
CA SER A 392 -3.15 -14.36 8.67
C SER A 392 -4.29 -14.59 9.65
N VAL A 393 -4.81 -13.51 10.22
CA VAL A 393 -6.07 -13.52 10.94
C VAL A 393 -7.17 -13.32 9.89
N PRO A 394 -8.07 -14.30 9.65
CA PRO A 394 -9.07 -14.19 8.59
C PRO A 394 -10.22 -13.24 8.97
N ASP A 395 -10.96 -12.83 7.94
CA ASP A 395 -12.20 -12.07 8.06
C ASP A 395 -13.21 -12.73 9.02
N GLY A 396 -14.04 -11.92 9.68
CA GLY A 396 -15.00 -12.36 10.70
C GLY A 396 -14.38 -12.88 12.02
N LYS A 397 -13.05 -13.04 12.11
CA LYS A 397 -12.37 -13.66 13.27
C LYS A 397 -11.58 -12.64 14.09
N LYS A 398 -12.19 -12.09 15.13
CA LYS A 398 -11.50 -11.23 16.10
C LYS A 398 -10.61 -12.07 17.02
N VAL A 399 -9.33 -11.72 17.17
CA VAL A 399 -8.43 -12.30 18.19
C VAL A 399 -7.50 -11.24 18.79
N THR A 400 -6.99 -11.51 19.99
CA THR A 400 -5.78 -10.85 20.51
C THR A 400 -4.61 -11.80 20.36
N ILE A 401 -3.52 -11.40 19.70
CA ILE A 401 -2.25 -12.13 19.65
C ILE A 401 -1.26 -11.34 20.49
N GLN A 402 -0.69 -11.97 21.53
CA GLN A 402 0.23 -11.33 22.46
C GLN A 402 1.39 -12.23 22.87
N SER A 403 2.50 -11.61 23.28
CA SER A 403 3.53 -12.32 24.06
C SER A 403 3.02 -12.78 25.43
N TYR A 404 3.62 -13.86 25.94
CA TYR A 404 3.53 -14.24 27.35
C TYR A 404 4.26 -13.20 28.22
N PRO A 405 3.81 -12.93 29.47
CA PRO A 405 4.48 -12.01 30.38
C PRO A 405 6.00 -12.20 30.44
N LYS A 406 6.73 -11.12 30.20
CA LYS A 406 8.20 -11.04 30.28
C LYS A 406 8.97 -11.98 29.33
N GLU A 407 8.34 -12.45 28.24
CA GLU A 407 8.98 -13.30 27.24
C GLU A 407 9.08 -12.63 25.87
N ALA A 408 10.29 -12.64 25.27
CA ALA A 408 10.56 -12.03 23.99
C ALA A 408 10.09 -12.92 22.83
N VAL A 409 9.14 -12.43 22.04
CA VAL A 409 8.55 -13.13 20.89
C VAL A 409 8.90 -12.37 19.61
N TRP A 410 9.48 -13.07 18.64
CA TRP A 410 9.80 -12.52 17.33
C TRP A 410 9.16 -13.34 16.21
N LEU A 411 8.44 -12.68 15.30
CA LEU A 411 8.28 -13.16 13.93
C LEU A 411 9.58 -12.80 13.18
N ASP A 412 10.18 -13.76 12.49
CA ASP A 412 11.47 -13.63 11.82
C ASP A 412 11.36 -14.26 10.43
N GLY A 413 11.39 -13.45 9.37
CA GLY A 413 11.14 -13.87 7.99
C GLY A 413 12.34 -14.49 7.27
N SER A 414 13.36 -14.92 8.03
CA SER A 414 14.66 -15.35 7.50
C SER A 414 15.12 -16.72 8.00
N SER A 415 15.79 -17.48 7.14
CA SER A 415 16.51 -18.71 7.50
C SER A 415 18.00 -18.45 7.75
N VAL A 416 18.65 -19.32 8.54
CA VAL A 416 20.12 -19.42 8.58
C VAL A 416 20.61 -20.14 7.32
N VAL A 417 21.57 -19.54 6.60
CA VAL A 417 22.12 -20.10 5.36
C VAL A 417 23.48 -20.74 5.63
N GLY A 418 23.58 -22.04 5.42
CA GLY A 418 24.81 -22.82 5.49
C GLY A 418 25.28 -23.35 4.13
N GLY A 419 26.26 -24.25 4.12
CA GLY A 419 26.72 -24.94 2.90
C GLY A 419 27.56 -24.07 1.95
N TRP A 420 28.12 -22.97 2.45
CA TRP A 420 28.96 -22.04 1.68
C TRP A 420 30.25 -22.68 1.16
N ALA A 421 30.42 -22.66 -0.16
CA ALA A 421 31.66 -23.05 -0.83
C ALA A 421 32.38 -21.81 -1.40
N ALA A 422 33.71 -21.75 -1.30
CA ALA A 422 34.50 -20.69 -1.92
C ALA A 422 34.51 -20.82 -3.46
N SER A 423 34.45 -19.69 -4.15
CA SER A 423 34.39 -19.57 -5.61
C SER A 423 35.11 -18.30 -6.04
N GLY A 424 36.43 -18.40 -6.22
CA GLY A 424 37.30 -17.22 -6.37
C GLY A 424 37.28 -16.36 -5.10
N SER A 425 37.04 -15.05 -5.25
CA SER A 425 36.90 -14.08 -4.14
C SER A 425 35.48 -14.00 -3.55
N ARG A 426 34.65 -15.03 -3.76
CA ARG A 426 33.24 -15.07 -3.37
C ARG A 426 32.90 -16.41 -2.70
N TRP A 427 31.75 -16.44 -2.03
CA TRP A 427 31.21 -17.66 -1.42
C TRP A 427 29.81 -17.93 -1.98
N VAL A 428 29.49 -19.21 -2.17
CA VAL A 428 28.27 -19.66 -2.83
C VAL A 428 27.57 -20.70 -1.99
N ALA A 429 26.32 -20.43 -1.60
CA ALA A 429 25.39 -21.42 -1.07
C ALA A 429 24.44 -21.89 -2.19
N LYS A 430 24.33 -23.21 -2.39
CA LYS A 430 23.50 -23.82 -3.44
C LYS A 430 22.18 -24.33 -2.87
N GLY A 431 21.14 -24.37 -3.70
CA GLY A 431 19.80 -24.80 -3.30
C GLY A 431 18.96 -23.68 -2.70
N TRP A 432 19.37 -22.41 -2.86
CA TRP A 432 18.56 -21.27 -2.46
C TRP A 432 17.39 -21.11 -3.42
N THR A 433 16.16 -21.19 -2.90
CA THR A 433 14.92 -21.18 -3.70
C THR A 433 13.90 -20.13 -3.26
N ALA A 434 14.23 -19.26 -2.30
CA ALA A 434 13.43 -18.06 -2.08
C ALA A 434 13.56 -17.16 -3.32
N GLN A 435 12.43 -16.65 -3.78
CA GLN A 435 12.33 -15.72 -4.89
C GLN A 435 11.14 -14.79 -4.64
N PHE A 436 11.34 -13.51 -4.90
CA PHE A 436 10.35 -12.49 -4.66
C PHE A 436 10.04 -11.70 -5.93
N ASP A 437 8.89 -11.03 -5.94
CA ASP A 437 8.55 -10.06 -6.95
C ASP A 437 9.31 -8.75 -6.67
N ALA A 438 9.81 -8.09 -7.72
CA ALA A 438 10.56 -6.83 -7.64
C ALA A 438 9.80 -5.66 -8.30
N SER A 439 8.47 -5.68 -8.26
CA SER A 439 7.66 -4.59 -8.83
C SER A 439 7.91 -3.31 -8.03
N PRO A 440 8.28 -2.20 -8.70
CA PRO A 440 8.61 -0.94 -8.02
C PRO A 440 7.38 -0.20 -7.50
N THR A 441 6.17 -0.54 -7.96
CA THR A 441 4.91 0.14 -7.59
C THR A 441 3.97 -0.78 -6.80
N TYR A 442 2.88 -0.24 -6.27
CA TYR A 442 1.84 -1.00 -5.55
C TYR A 442 1.00 -1.96 -6.43
N THR A 443 1.44 -2.31 -7.63
CA THR A 443 0.80 -3.34 -8.48
C THR A 443 1.84 -4.36 -8.94
N PHE A 444 1.63 -5.64 -8.60
CA PHE A 444 2.47 -6.74 -9.07
C PHE A 444 2.57 -6.78 -10.61
N GLY A 445 3.78 -6.96 -11.14
CA GLY A 445 4.07 -6.98 -12.57
C GLY A 445 3.93 -5.63 -13.29
N ALA A 446 3.68 -4.52 -12.58
CA ALA A 446 3.64 -3.19 -13.19
C ALA A 446 5.05 -2.54 -13.26
N PRO A 447 5.39 -1.85 -14.35
CA PRO A 447 6.63 -1.09 -14.44
C PRO A 447 6.60 0.13 -13.49
N ASP A 448 7.76 0.77 -13.31
CA ASP A 448 7.82 2.06 -12.63
C ASP A 448 7.16 3.18 -13.46
N ASN A 449 6.86 4.30 -12.79
CA ASN A 449 6.43 5.53 -13.43
C ASN A 449 7.51 6.05 -14.40
N THR A 450 7.09 6.73 -15.47
CA THR A 450 8.02 7.30 -16.47
C THR A 450 8.38 8.77 -16.22
N THR A 451 7.70 9.43 -15.28
CA THR A 451 7.94 10.84 -14.94
C THR A 451 9.15 10.97 -14.01
N PRO A 452 10.17 11.80 -14.35
CA PRO A 452 11.31 12.05 -13.48
C PRO A 452 10.90 12.54 -12.09
N SER A 453 11.61 12.09 -11.05
CA SER A 453 11.31 12.34 -9.63
C SER A 453 9.94 11.81 -9.13
N TRP A 454 9.22 11.04 -9.96
CA TRP A 454 7.98 10.34 -9.58
C TRP A 454 8.07 8.82 -9.82
N GLN A 455 9.20 8.33 -10.34
CA GLN A 455 9.65 6.94 -10.21
C GLN A 455 9.70 6.55 -8.73
N PHE A 456 9.32 5.34 -8.37
CA PHE A 456 9.57 4.79 -7.04
C PHE A 456 11.07 4.48 -6.87
N VAL A 457 11.69 3.84 -7.85
CA VAL A 457 13.11 3.47 -7.81
C VAL A 457 13.97 4.68 -8.15
N ASN A 458 14.94 4.98 -7.28
CA ASN A 458 15.97 5.96 -7.57
C ASN A 458 16.97 5.36 -8.58
N PRO A 459 17.26 6.01 -9.72
CA PRO A 459 18.23 5.49 -10.70
C PRO A 459 19.65 5.26 -10.14
N ALA A 460 20.03 5.91 -9.03
CA ALA A 460 21.28 5.64 -8.33
C ALA A 460 21.26 4.36 -7.46
N TYR A 461 20.07 3.84 -7.17
CA TYR A 461 19.82 2.64 -6.35
C TYR A 461 18.89 1.68 -7.11
N PRO A 462 19.31 1.15 -8.29
CA PRO A 462 18.44 0.37 -9.18
C PRO A 462 17.95 -0.96 -8.58
N MET A 463 18.57 -1.42 -7.48
CA MET A 463 18.13 -2.62 -6.75
C MET A 463 17.00 -2.36 -5.77
N ALA A 464 16.57 -1.11 -5.50
CA ALA A 464 15.73 -0.80 -4.36
C ALA A 464 14.40 -1.57 -4.29
N ALA A 465 13.80 -1.90 -5.44
CA ALA A 465 12.57 -2.68 -5.51
C ALA A 465 12.75 -4.20 -5.32
N HIS A 466 13.98 -4.72 -5.33
CA HIS A 466 14.28 -6.12 -5.07
C HIS A 466 14.31 -6.37 -3.56
N PRO A 467 13.45 -7.26 -3.01
CA PRO A 467 13.29 -7.38 -1.57
C PRO A 467 14.09 -8.53 -0.94
N ASP A 468 15.02 -9.16 -1.67
CA ASP A 468 15.93 -10.13 -1.05
C ASP A 468 16.83 -9.41 -0.04
N GLN A 469 17.15 -10.06 1.09
CA GLN A 469 18.03 -9.48 2.11
C GLN A 469 18.94 -10.56 2.69
N VAL A 470 20.16 -10.17 3.07
CA VAL A 470 21.16 -11.02 3.71
C VAL A 470 21.81 -10.29 4.88
N TRP A 471 22.07 -10.99 5.98
CA TRP A 471 22.82 -10.48 7.13
C TRP A 471 23.94 -11.43 7.50
N ILE A 472 25.06 -10.89 8.01
CA ILE A 472 26.15 -11.64 8.65
C ILE A 472 26.24 -11.16 10.09
N ASP A 473 26.00 -12.05 11.06
CA ASP A 473 25.93 -11.75 12.51
C ASP A 473 24.97 -10.58 12.88
N GLY A 474 24.00 -10.29 12.01
CA GLY A 474 23.05 -9.18 12.14
C GLY A 474 23.40 -7.93 11.31
N VAL A 475 24.58 -7.87 10.68
CA VAL A 475 24.97 -6.77 9.79
C VAL A 475 24.43 -7.02 8.38
N ALA A 476 23.54 -6.16 7.91
CA ALA A 476 22.95 -6.25 6.57
C ALA A 476 24.03 -6.15 5.47
N GLN A 477 23.86 -6.91 4.40
CA GLN A 477 24.69 -6.90 3.20
C GLN A 477 23.89 -6.28 2.06
N LYS A 478 24.53 -5.49 1.18
CA LYS A 478 23.83 -4.81 0.07
C LYS A 478 23.59 -5.75 -1.12
N GLN A 479 22.38 -5.78 -1.68
CA GLN A 479 22.10 -6.54 -2.90
C GLN A 479 22.73 -5.85 -4.13
N VAL A 480 23.27 -6.64 -5.06
CA VAL A 480 23.75 -6.18 -6.37
C VAL A 480 23.09 -6.95 -7.50
N ALA A 481 23.02 -6.37 -8.70
CA ALA A 481 22.26 -6.89 -9.84
C ALA A 481 22.87 -8.14 -10.51
N SER A 482 24.13 -8.45 -10.23
CA SER A 482 24.85 -9.54 -10.88
C SER A 482 25.97 -10.11 -10.02
N ALA A 483 26.30 -11.39 -10.22
CA ALA A 483 27.45 -12.04 -9.59
C ALA A 483 28.77 -11.28 -9.85
N ALA A 484 28.91 -10.60 -10.99
CA ALA A 484 30.10 -9.81 -11.33
C ALA A 484 30.36 -8.64 -10.38
N GLN A 485 29.32 -8.03 -9.82
CA GLN A 485 29.39 -6.91 -8.89
C GLN A 485 29.65 -7.33 -7.43
N VAL A 486 29.57 -8.63 -7.12
CA VAL A 486 29.73 -9.13 -5.75
C VAL A 486 31.16 -8.94 -5.25
N THR A 487 31.25 -8.13 -4.19
CA THR A 487 32.43 -7.67 -3.44
C THR A 487 32.12 -7.66 -1.92
N ALA A 488 33.09 -7.39 -1.06
CA ALA A 488 32.87 -7.37 0.40
C ALA A 488 31.74 -6.42 0.80
N GLY A 489 30.88 -6.86 1.73
CA GLY A 489 29.66 -6.15 2.13
C GLY A 489 28.45 -6.33 1.21
N THR A 490 28.56 -7.13 0.14
CA THR A 490 27.48 -7.31 -0.86
C THR A 490 27.12 -8.77 -1.12
N PHE A 491 25.91 -8.98 -1.67
CA PHE A 491 25.43 -10.28 -2.12
C PHE A 491 24.63 -10.19 -3.43
N TYR A 492 24.48 -11.33 -4.11
CA TYR A 492 23.65 -11.52 -5.30
C TYR A 492 22.82 -12.80 -5.16
N VAL A 493 21.60 -12.80 -5.70
CA VAL A 493 20.74 -13.99 -5.77
C VAL A 493 20.66 -14.47 -7.21
N ASP A 494 21.19 -15.65 -7.47
CA ASP A 494 21.06 -16.33 -8.76
C ASP A 494 19.82 -17.23 -8.72
N TYR A 495 18.65 -16.65 -9.05
CA TYR A 495 17.39 -17.41 -9.14
C TYR A 495 17.44 -18.52 -10.20
N ALA A 496 18.25 -18.36 -11.26
CA ALA A 496 18.34 -19.33 -12.35
C ALA A 496 19.15 -20.57 -11.94
N ALA A 497 20.30 -20.36 -11.30
CA ALA A 497 21.15 -21.43 -10.79
C ALA A 497 20.74 -21.92 -9.38
N LYS A 498 19.79 -21.24 -8.73
CA LYS A 498 19.30 -21.47 -7.35
C LYS A 498 20.40 -21.33 -6.31
N GLN A 499 21.06 -20.17 -6.29
CA GLN A 499 22.24 -19.91 -5.47
C GLN A 499 22.18 -18.53 -4.81
N LEU A 500 22.72 -18.45 -3.59
CA LEU A 500 23.03 -17.19 -2.93
C LEU A 500 24.54 -16.99 -3.01
N VAL A 501 24.98 -15.83 -3.51
CA VAL A 501 26.40 -15.50 -3.75
C VAL A 501 26.79 -14.32 -2.88
N LEU A 502 27.80 -14.49 -2.05
CA LEU A 502 28.23 -13.55 -1.02
C LEU A 502 29.67 -13.08 -1.28
N GLY A 503 29.96 -11.80 -1.08
CA GLY A 503 31.31 -11.23 -1.26
C GLY A 503 32.11 -11.04 0.04
N SER A 504 31.49 -11.33 1.18
CA SER A 504 32.10 -11.38 2.51
C SER A 504 32.33 -12.85 2.93
N ASN A 505 33.39 -13.14 3.69
CA ASN A 505 33.66 -14.51 4.15
C ASN A 505 32.65 -14.96 5.22
N PRO A 506 31.88 -16.05 5.02
CA PRO A 506 30.92 -16.55 6.00
C PRO A 506 31.55 -17.51 7.04
N ALA A 507 32.83 -17.86 6.92
CA ALA A 507 33.46 -18.84 7.79
C ALA A 507 33.56 -18.32 9.24
N GLY A 508 32.90 -19.01 10.18
CA GLY A 508 32.84 -18.63 11.60
C GLY A 508 31.69 -17.68 11.96
N HIS A 509 30.95 -17.18 10.97
CA HIS A 509 29.85 -16.23 11.13
C HIS A 509 28.49 -16.89 10.87
N VAL A 510 27.41 -16.34 11.42
CA VAL A 510 26.04 -16.76 11.09
C VAL A 510 25.49 -15.88 9.98
N VAL A 511 25.35 -16.47 8.79
CA VAL A 511 24.64 -15.83 7.68
C VAL A 511 23.15 -16.14 7.75
N ARG A 512 22.30 -15.12 7.58
CA ARG A 512 20.84 -15.27 7.42
C ARG A 512 20.37 -14.61 6.13
N ALA A 513 19.28 -15.11 5.57
CA ALA A 513 18.64 -14.50 4.40
C ALA A 513 17.11 -14.61 4.46
N SER A 514 16.40 -13.59 3.98
CA SER A 514 14.94 -13.54 3.99
C SER A 514 14.33 -14.55 3.00
N ASP A 515 13.39 -15.36 3.46
CA ASP A 515 12.67 -16.36 2.68
C ASP A 515 11.13 -16.30 2.84
N ILE A 516 10.61 -15.40 3.69
CA ILE A 516 9.17 -15.11 3.81
C ILE A 516 8.89 -13.62 3.49
N ALA A 517 7.89 -13.37 2.63
CA ALA A 517 7.55 -12.01 2.19
C ALA A 517 6.73 -11.18 3.18
N LYS A 518 5.71 -11.78 3.83
CA LYS A 518 4.85 -11.08 4.82
C LYS A 518 4.85 -11.79 6.17
N ALA A 519 4.92 -10.99 7.23
CA ALA A 519 4.81 -11.44 8.61
C ALA A 519 3.36 -11.67 9.03
N ALA A 520 2.46 -10.71 8.74
CA ALA A 520 1.07 -10.77 9.18
C ALA A 520 0.09 -10.06 8.25
N SER A 521 -0.98 -10.75 7.82
CA SER A 521 -2.18 -10.13 7.23
C SER A 521 -3.36 -10.21 8.19
N ILE A 522 -3.66 -9.12 8.90
CA ILE A 522 -4.72 -9.04 9.91
C ILE A 522 -6.01 -8.54 9.24
N ARG A 523 -6.91 -9.46 8.89
CA ARG A 523 -8.25 -9.17 8.34
C ARG A 523 -9.37 -9.32 9.36
N GLY A 524 -9.10 -9.92 10.52
CA GLY A 524 -10.07 -9.99 11.61
C GLY A 524 -10.35 -8.60 12.19
N ALA A 525 -11.47 -7.97 11.81
CA ALA A 525 -11.88 -6.66 12.32
C ALA A 525 -11.90 -6.63 13.87
N GLY A 526 -11.43 -5.53 14.46
CA GLY A 526 -11.33 -5.36 15.90
C GLY A 526 -10.29 -6.25 16.60
N SER A 527 -9.38 -6.91 15.87
CA SER A 527 -8.28 -7.72 16.43
C SER A 527 -7.15 -6.87 17.01
N THR A 528 -6.25 -7.52 17.75
CA THR A 528 -5.08 -6.89 18.36
C THR A 528 -3.83 -7.74 18.13
N LEU A 529 -2.75 -7.14 17.66
CA LEU A 529 -1.40 -7.71 17.68
C LEU A 529 -0.54 -6.88 18.65
N ARG A 530 0.07 -7.53 19.67
CA ARG A 530 0.83 -6.78 20.68
C ARG A 530 2.02 -7.47 21.34
N GLY A 531 3.03 -6.70 21.73
CA GLY A 531 4.20 -7.16 22.50
C GLY A 531 5.17 -8.07 21.72
N ILE A 532 5.07 -8.07 20.40
CA ILE A 532 5.76 -9.00 19.48
C ILE A 532 6.67 -8.19 18.56
N GLY A 533 7.90 -8.66 18.36
CA GLY A 533 8.80 -8.14 17.34
C GLY A 533 8.55 -8.80 15.98
N VAL A 534 8.84 -8.08 14.90
CA VAL A 534 8.75 -8.50 13.51
C VAL A 534 10.03 -8.07 12.81
N THR A 535 10.75 -9.00 12.21
CA THR A 535 12.05 -8.71 11.60
C THR A 535 12.33 -9.53 10.34
N ARG A 536 13.19 -8.99 9.46
CA ARG A 536 13.79 -9.73 8.33
C ARG A 536 12.77 -10.41 7.40
N PHE A 537 11.66 -9.71 7.08
CA PHE A 537 10.71 -10.14 6.05
C PHE A 537 10.97 -9.40 4.73
N ALA A 538 10.68 -10.06 3.61
CA ALA A 538 10.94 -9.58 2.26
C ALA A 538 9.66 -9.15 1.49
N PRO A 539 8.89 -8.14 1.93
CA PRO A 539 7.74 -7.68 1.18
C PRO A 539 8.22 -6.93 -0.06
N SER A 540 7.91 -7.42 -1.25
CA SER A 540 7.81 -6.60 -2.47
C SER A 540 6.89 -5.39 -2.23
N VAL A 541 7.14 -4.24 -2.86
CA VAL A 541 6.27 -3.04 -2.77
C VAL A 541 4.76 -3.34 -2.86
N PRO A 542 4.25 -4.17 -3.80
CA PRO A 542 2.82 -4.48 -3.89
C PRO A 542 2.25 -5.36 -2.77
N HIS A 543 3.05 -5.88 -1.84
CA HIS A 543 2.53 -6.45 -0.57
C HIS A 543 2.05 -5.39 0.42
N MET A 544 2.34 -4.11 0.15
CA MET A 544 2.03 -2.90 0.94
C MET A 544 2.72 -2.82 2.32
N GLY A 545 3.02 -3.94 2.98
CA GLY A 545 3.88 -4.01 4.16
C GLY A 545 4.11 -5.44 4.67
N ALA A 546 5.14 -5.62 5.51
CA ALA A 546 5.38 -6.90 6.20
C ALA A 546 4.24 -7.25 7.17
N VAL A 547 3.71 -6.25 7.88
CA VAL A 547 2.48 -6.33 8.68
C VAL A 547 1.41 -5.49 8.00
N THR A 548 0.19 -6.02 7.87
CA THR A 548 -0.95 -5.28 7.31
C THR A 548 -2.19 -5.40 8.20
N ALA A 549 -2.78 -4.25 8.53
CA ALA A 549 -4.07 -4.14 9.18
C ALA A 549 -5.12 -3.78 8.11
N GLU A 550 -5.90 -4.78 7.70
CA GLU A 550 -6.70 -4.75 6.46
C GLU A 550 -8.19 -4.47 6.70
N ASN A 551 -8.64 -4.35 7.95
CA ASN A 551 -10.05 -4.18 8.32
C ASN A 551 -10.27 -3.26 9.55
N PRO A 552 -11.50 -2.76 9.78
CA PRO A 552 -11.77 -1.76 10.81
C PRO A 552 -11.35 -2.13 12.24
N GLY A 553 -10.96 -1.12 13.02
CA GLY A 553 -10.78 -1.23 14.47
C GLY A 553 -9.58 -2.06 14.94
N ILE A 554 -8.60 -2.34 14.06
CA ILE A 554 -7.43 -3.14 14.43
C ILE A 554 -6.47 -2.35 15.32
N THR A 555 -5.96 -2.99 16.38
CA THR A 555 -4.90 -2.46 17.23
C THR A 555 -3.56 -3.11 16.91
N ILE A 556 -2.53 -2.28 16.69
CA ILE A 556 -1.12 -2.64 16.75
C ILE A 556 -0.54 -1.94 17.99
N GLU A 557 0.00 -2.69 18.96
CA GLU A 557 0.46 -2.14 20.25
C GLU A 557 1.78 -2.75 20.74
N ASN A 558 2.78 -1.96 21.10
CA ASN A 558 4.08 -2.49 21.59
C ASN A 558 4.69 -3.51 20.61
N VAL A 559 4.66 -3.17 19.32
CA VAL A 559 5.21 -3.98 18.23
C VAL A 559 6.45 -3.26 17.69
N ALA A 560 7.52 -4.01 17.45
CA ALA A 560 8.68 -3.53 16.70
C ALA A 560 8.66 -4.16 15.31
N ILE A 561 8.69 -3.35 14.25
CA ILE A 561 8.76 -3.81 12.85
C ILE A 561 10.05 -3.25 12.26
N THR A 562 10.98 -4.17 12.02
CA THR A 562 12.40 -3.87 11.86
C THR A 562 12.98 -4.57 10.65
N ASP A 563 13.91 -3.94 9.94
CA ASP A 563 14.76 -4.60 8.93
C ASP A 563 13.97 -5.33 7.82
N CYS A 564 12.76 -4.87 7.46
CA CYS A 564 11.94 -5.46 6.41
C CYS A 564 12.18 -4.78 5.06
N ALA A 565 12.20 -5.54 3.97
CA ALA A 565 12.79 -5.10 2.70
C ALA A 565 12.12 -3.90 1.98
N THR A 566 10.85 -3.57 2.24
CA THR A 566 10.22 -2.34 1.72
C THR A 566 9.44 -1.60 2.81
N THR A 567 8.13 -1.82 2.93
CA THR A 567 7.30 -1.19 3.97
C THR A 567 7.21 -2.10 5.20
N GLY A 568 7.39 -1.53 6.40
CA GLY A 568 7.14 -2.23 7.67
C GLY A 568 5.65 -2.51 7.89
N LEU A 569 4.85 -1.46 8.07
CA LEU A 569 3.42 -1.54 8.39
C LEU A 569 2.53 -0.93 7.30
N PHE A 570 1.43 -1.59 6.95
CA PHE A 570 0.30 -0.98 6.24
C PHE A 570 -0.96 -0.97 7.09
N VAL A 571 -1.72 0.13 7.06
CA VAL A 571 -3.04 0.24 7.73
C VAL A 571 -4.08 0.74 6.74
N MET A 572 -5.25 0.10 6.71
CA MET A 572 -6.44 0.60 6.05
C MET A 572 -7.70 0.41 6.91
N GLN A 573 -8.81 0.99 6.44
CA GLN A 573 -10.13 0.97 7.09
C GLN A 573 -10.20 1.69 8.46
N SER A 574 -11.41 2.08 8.83
CA SER A 574 -11.62 3.07 9.90
C SER A 574 -11.44 2.52 11.33
N GLY A 575 -11.07 3.39 12.27
CA GLY A 575 -11.05 3.12 13.72
C GLY A 575 -9.79 2.38 14.22
N SER A 576 -8.80 2.15 13.37
CA SER A 576 -7.57 1.45 13.75
C SER A 576 -6.66 2.29 14.66
N THR A 577 -5.87 1.61 15.50
CA THR A 577 -4.91 2.25 16.42
C THR A 577 -3.52 1.65 16.27
N VAL A 578 -2.51 2.50 16.13
CA VAL A 578 -1.09 2.15 16.17
C VAL A 578 -0.49 2.87 17.39
N ARG A 579 -0.24 2.15 18.49
CA ARG A 579 0.24 2.76 19.74
C ARG A 579 1.53 2.13 20.27
N ASN A 580 2.52 2.92 20.66
CA ASN A 580 3.83 2.41 21.12
C ASN A 580 4.44 1.44 20.09
N VAL A 581 4.74 1.92 18.87
CA VAL A 581 5.23 1.05 17.78
C VAL A 581 6.56 1.57 17.26
N THR A 582 7.55 0.68 17.14
CA THR A 582 8.83 0.99 16.50
C THR A 582 8.79 0.53 15.05
N LEU A 583 9.10 1.43 14.12
CA LEU A 583 9.17 1.21 12.69
C LEU A 583 10.60 1.61 12.27
N ALA A 584 11.52 0.66 12.20
CA ALA A 584 12.95 0.98 12.04
C ALA A 584 13.63 0.23 10.90
N ARG A 585 14.49 0.93 10.14
CA ARG A 585 15.37 0.33 9.10
C ARG A 585 14.61 -0.49 8.05
N ASN A 586 13.39 -0.08 7.70
CA ASN A 586 12.62 -0.71 6.62
C ASN A 586 12.99 -0.08 5.27
N GLY A 587 13.08 -0.89 4.20
CA GLY A 587 13.74 -0.53 2.95
C GLY A 587 13.12 0.62 2.14
N MET A 588 11.83 0.91 2.31
CA MET A 588 11.10 2.00 1.65
C MET A 588 10.32 2.88 2.63
N LEU A 589 9.61 2.28 3.59
CA LEU A 589 8.72 3.00 4.51
C LEU A 589 8.68 2.34 5.89
N GLY A 590 8.67 3.14 6.95
CA GLY A 590 8.24 2.66 8.26
C GLY A 590 6.77 2.23 8.22
N ALA A 591 5.88 3.12 7.77
CA ALA A 591 4.48 2.77 7.50
C ALA A 591 3.81 3.53 6.35
N SER A 592 2.83 2.89 5.71
CA SER A 592 1.82 3.53 4.87
C SER A 592 0.43 3.34 5.51
N MET A 593 -0.43 4.36 5.50
CA MET A 593 -1.78 4.27 6.08
C MET A 593 -2.79 4.94 5.15
N SER A 594 -3.70 4.19 4.53
CA SER A 594 -4.62 4.71 3.50
C SER A 594 -6.07 4.30 3.75
N THR A 595 -7.02 5.22 3.56
CA THR A 595 -8.46 5.01 3.87
C THR A 595 -8.73 4.66 5.34
N ALA A 596 -7.83 5.08 6.24
CA ALA A 596 -7.87 4.82 7.67
C ALA A 596 -8.48 6.03 8.40
N ASP A 597 -9.81 6.16 8.34
CA ASP A 597 -10.53 7.23 9.06
C ASP A 597 -10.62 6.95 10.56
N ASN A 598 -10.74 7.96 11.42
CA ASN A 598 -10.71 7.80 12.89
C ASN A 598 -9.45 7.00 13.33
N LEU A 599 -8.30 7.34 12.74
CA LEU A 599 -7.02 6.68 12.98
C LEU A 599 -6.29 7.36 14.14
N THR A 600 -5.77 6.55 15.06
CA THR A 600 -4.89 7.00 16.15
C THR A 600 -3.48 6.44 15.94
N VAL A 601 -2.48 7.31 15.87
CA VAL A 601 -1.05 7.00 15.78
C VAL A 601 -0.38 7.68 16.98
N ASP A 602 0.01 6.90 17.99
CA ASP A 602 0.43 7.44 19.29
C ASP A 602 1.72 6.76 19.79
N HIS A 603 2.68 7.53 20.30
CA HIS A 603 3.98 7.00 20.73
C HIS A 603 4.68 6.14 19.66
N VAL A 604 4.59 6.51 18.37
CA VAL A 604 5.24 5.79 17.27
C VAL A 604 6.63 6.34 17.00
N LEU A 605 7.63 5.47 16.87
CA LEU A 605 9.00 5.79 16.49
C LEU A 605 9.26 5.30 15.06
N ALA A 606 9.36 6.21 14.10
CA ALA A 606 9.82 5.93 12.73
C ALA A 606 11.28 6.36 12.59
N PHE A 607 12.20 5.39 12.57
CA PHE A 607 13.65 5.62 12.64
C PHE A 607 14.41 4.98 11.47
N GLY A 608 15.21 5.77 10.74
CA GLY A 608 16.18 5.23 9.77
C GLY A 608 15.57 4.41 8.63
N ASN A 609 14.31 4.68 8.24
CA ASN A 609 13.64 3.98 7.14
C ASN A 609 14.03 4.56 5.77
N ASN A 610 13.64 3.87 4.70
CA ASN A 610 14.11 4.01 3.32
C ASN A 610 15.58 3.57 3.13
N THR A 611 15.99 2.45 3.74
CA THR A 611 17.39 1.96 3.68
C THR A 611 17.85 1.55 2.28
N GLU A 612 16.92 1.22 1.37
CA GLU A 612 17.23 0.93 -0.03
C GLU A 612 17.22 2.18 -0.92
N HIS A 613 16.95 3.36 -0.34
CA HIS A 613 16.97 4.66 -1.00
C HIS A 613 16.06 4.76 -2.26
N PHE A 614 14.80 4.34 -2.12
CA PHE A 614 13.73 4.74 -3.05
C PHE A 614 13.66 6.28 -3.14
N ASN A 615 13.09 6.82 -4.23
CA ASN A 615 12.85 8.26 -4.33
C ASN A 615 11.82 8.69 -3.27
N ASN A 616 12.04 9.87 -2.67
CA ASN A 616 11.14 10.47 -1.68
C ASN A 616 9.70 10.53 -2.23
N SER A 617 9.52 11.18 -3.39
CA SER A 617 8.29 11.06 -4.18
C SER A 617 8.32 9.78 -5.02
N PRO A 618 7.24 8.99 -5.08
CA PRO A 618 5.89 9.34 -4.62
C PRO A 618 5.58 9.00 -3.15
N VAL A 619 6.44 8.32 -2.40
CA VAL A 619 5.97 7.64 -1.18
C VAL A 619 6.96 7.36 -0.03
N SER A 620 8.27 7.31 -0.25
CA SER A 620 9.22 6.72 0.73
C SER A 620 9.53 7.62 1.94
N GLY A 621 10.12 7.05 3.00
CA GLY A 621 10.53 7.77 4.22
C GLY A 621 10.08 7.13 5.52
N GLY A 622 9.71 7.94 6.52
CA GLY A 622 9.20 7.48 7.82
C GLY A 622 7.78 6.92 7.73
N VAL A 623 6.77 7.80 7.65
CA VAL A 623 5.35 7.41 7.53
C VAL A 623 4.62 8.27 6.50
N LYS A 624 3.80 7.63 5.66
CA LYS A 624 2.83 8.32 4.80
C LYS A 624 1.39 7.95 5.16
N ILE A 625 0.51 8.96 5.24
CA ILE A 625 -0.93 8.81 5.51
C ILE A 625 -1.72 9.43 4.36
N SER A 626 -2.67 8.71 3.78
CA SER A 626 -3.44 9.19 2.61
C SER A 626 -4.93 8.88 2.64
N ARG A 627 -5.75 9.66 1.91
CA ARG A 627 -7.21 9.46 1.74
C ARG A 627 -7.96 9.14 3.05
N SER A 628 -7.64 9.83 4.14
CA SER A 628 -8.09 9.46 5.50
C SER A 628 -8.72 10.64 6.24
N ARG A 629 -9.74 10.38 7.07
CA ARG A 629 -10.54 11.43 7.73
C ARG A 629 -10.52 11.31 9.25
N THR A 630 -10.28 12.40 9.98
CA THR A 630 -10.11 12.40 11.44
C THR A 630 -8.93 11.52 11.84
N VAL A 631 -7.72 12.08 11.74
CA VAL A 631 -6.46 11.37 12.01
C VAL A 631 -5.71 12.08 13.12
N HIS A 632 -5.30 11.35 14.15
CA HIS A 632 -4.52 11.90 15.26
C HIS A 632 -3.13 11.25 15.30
N VAL A 633 -2.09 12.07 15.10
CA VAL A 633 -0.69 11.70 15.32
C VAL A 633 -0.20 12.45 16.56
N THR A 634 0.12 11.70 17.62
CA THR A 634 0.47 12.25 18.93
C THR A 634 1.72 11.58 19.51
N ASN A 635 2.48 12.32 20.33
CA ASN A 635 3.59 11.77 21.14
C ASN A 635 4.63 10.97 20.33
N SER A 636 4.79 11.27 19.04
CA SER A 636 5.50 10.41 18.09
C SER A 636 6.82 11.03 17.61
N VAL A 637 7.72 10.20 17.11
CA VAL A 637 9.08 10.57 16.70
C VAL A 637 9.34 10.07 15.30
N PHE A 638 9.79 10.96 14.43
CA PHE A 638 10.16 10.68 13.03
C PHE A 638 11.59 11.19 12.82
N VAL A 639 12.56 10.27 12.80
CA VAL A 639 13.97 10.60 13.02
C VAL A 639 14.94 9.84 12.12
N ASP A 640 15.96 10.54 11.62
CA ASP A 640 17.04 10.01 10.77
C ASP A 640 16.57 9.21 9.53
N ASN A 641 15.33 9.40 9.04
CA ASN A 641 14.82 8.66 7.88
C ASN A 641 15.44 9.20 6.57
N ALA A 642 15.75 8.32 5.63
CA ALA A 642 16.31 8.67 4.32
C ALA A 642 15.22 9.17 3.33
N GLY A 643 14.40 10.12 3.78
CA GLY A 643 13.24 10.68 3.09
C GLY A 643 12.45 11.59 4.05
N PRO A 644 11.20 11.96 3.76
CA PRO A 644 10.36 12.70 4.69
C PRO A 644 10.08 11.95 6.01
N GLY A 645 9.89 12.69 7.10
CA GLY A 645 9.51 12.12 8.40
C GLY A 645 8.05 11.65 8.42
N LEU A 646 7.10 12.57 8.24
CA LEU A 646 5.67 12.30 8.14
C LEU A 646 5.04 13.07 6.97
N TRP A 647 4.27 12.37 6.13
CA TRP A 647 3.59 12.96 4.97
C TRP A 647 2.10 12.62 4.96
N PHE A 648 1.24 13.64 5.06
CA PHE A 648 -0.18 13.54 4.74
C PHE A 648 -0.41 13.94 3.28
N ASP A 649 -1.10 13.12 2.50
CA ASP A 649 -1.27 13.33 1.05
C ASP A 649 -2.63 12.80 0.56
N GLU A 650 -3.00 13.11 -0.68
CA GLU A 650 -4.17 12.55 -1.37
C GLU A 650 -5.48 12.68 -0.55
N SER A 651 -5.91 13.92 -0.30
CA SER A 651 -7.21 14.22 0.33
C SER A 651 -7.39 13.69 1.77
N VAL A 652 -6.40 13.91 2.64
CA VAL A 652 -6.62 13.81 4.09
C VAL A 652 -7.50 14.97 4.57
N TYR A 653 -8.37 14.71 5.54
CA TYR A 653 -9.21 15.73 6.16
C TYR A 653 -9.25 15.58 7.69
N ASP A 654 -9.16 16.68 8.43
CA ASP A 654 -9.25 16.70 9.90
C ASP A 654 -8.06 15.99 10.59
N GLY A 655 -6.85 16.46 10.28
CA GLY A 655 -5.60 15.95 10.84
C GLY A 655 -5.16 16.67 12.11
N THR A 656 -4.62 15.93 13.07
CA THR A 656 -3.88 16.45 14.23
C THR A 656 -2.44 15.94 14.19
N VAL A 657 -1.48 16.84 14.40
CA VAL A 657 -0.09 16.50 14.70
C VAL A 657 0.29 17.25 15.97
N ALA A 658 0.41 16.52 17.09
CA ALA A 658 0.64 17.13 18.40
C ALA A 658 1.77 16.46 19.19
N HIS A 659 2.49 17.27 19.98
CA HIS A 659 3.55 16.84 20.90
C HIS A 659 4.51 15.80 20.27
N SER A 660 4.94 16.04 19.03
CA SER A 660 5.75 15.09 18.25
C SER A 660 7.05 15.73 17.74
N ASP A 661 8.07 14.91 17.48
CA ASP A 661 9.40 15.35 17.11
C ASP A 661 9.79 14.83 15.70
N PHE A 662 10.29 15.73 14.85
CA PHE A 662 10.66 15.47 13.45
C PHE A 662 12.10 15.92 13.22
N VAL A 663 13.07 14.99 13.33
CA VAL A 663 14.49 15.33 13.53
C VAL A 663 15.40 14.66 12.49
N ASN A 664 16.30 15.43 11.87
CA ASN A 664 17.38 14.92 10.99
C ASN A 664 16.92 14.03 9.82
N ASN A 665 15.70 14.19 9.30
CA ASN A 665 15.24 13.42 8.15
C ASN A 665 15.81 14.02 6.85
N ALA A 666 16.26 13.19 5.91
CA ALA A 666 16.87 13.61 4.64
C ALA A 666 15.85 14.17 3.60
N GLY A 667 14.63 14.44 4.03
CA GLY A 667 13.57 15.06 3.27
C GLY A 667 12.90 16.17 4.08
N HIS A 668 11.59 16.31 3.94
CA HIS A 668 10.81 17.23 4.76
C HIS A 668 10.52 16.63 6.15
N GLY A 669 10.50 17.45 7.21
CA GLY A 669 10.14 16.95 8.55
C GLY A 669 8.68 16.50 8.60
N LEU A 670 7.78 17.44 8.29
CA LEU A 670 6.33 17.25 8.21
C LEU A 670 5.79 17.81 6.88
N ILE A 671 4.99 17.03 6.15
CA ILE A 671 4.27 17.46 4.96
C ILE A 671 2.76 17.30 5.17
N THR A 672 1.98 18.30 4.78
CA THR A 672 0.55 18.12 4.47
C THR A 672 0.31 18.58 3.04
N GLU A 673 -0.21 17.70 2.19
CA GLU A 673 -0.34 17.92 0.75
C GLU A 673 -1.75 17.60 0.24
N ILE A 674 -2.31 18.46 -0.63
CA ILE A 674 -3.61 18.31 -1.30
C ILE A 674 -4.74 17.83 -0.35
N SER A 675 -4.78 18.44 0.84
CA SER A 675 -5.58 18.00 1.99
C SER A 675 -6.30 19.19 2.66
N SER A 676 -6.95 19.01 3.82
CA SER A 676 -7.71 20.10 4.47
C SER A 676 -7.92 19.88 5.98
N LYS A 677 -8.08 20.97 6.73
CA LYS A 677 -8.35 21.03 8.18
C LYS A 677 -7.26 20.32 9.00
N PHE A 678 -6.24 21.07 9.43
CA PHE A 678 -5.14 20.54 10.26
C PHE A 678 -4.88 21.38 11.52
N SER A 679 -4.58 20.71 12.63
CA SER A 679 -4.02 21.30 13.85
C SER A 679 -2.62 20.74 14.10
N ILE A 680 -1.60 21.61 14.00
CA ILE A 680 -0.19 21.27 14.16
C ILE A 680 0.33 22.04 15.38
N VAL A 681 0.49 21.35 16.52
CA VAL A 681 0.72 22.00 17.83
C VAL A 681 1.79 21.32 18.69
N ASP A 682 2.64 22.10 19.35
CA ASP A 682 3.65 21.60 20.32
C ASP A 682 4.73 20.65 19.74
N ASN A 683 5.04 20.75 18.45
CA ASN A 683 6.00 19.88 17.79
C ASN A 683 7.42 20.46 17.73
N ILE A 684 8.44 19.60 17.80
CA ILE A 684 9.84 19.95 17.46
C ILE A 684 10.09 19.51 16.03
N VAL A 685 10.62 20.39 15.18
CA VAL A 685 10.95 20.11 13.79
C VAL A 685 12.36 20.63 13.52
N SER A 686 13.35 19.74 13.55
CA SER A 686 14.76 20.12 13.65
C SER A 686 15.68 19.43 12.64
N GLY A 687 16.56 20.19 11.99
CA GLY A 687 17.69 19.61 11.25
C GLY A 687 17.34 18.77 10.02
N ASN A 688 16.12 18.87 9.50
CA ASN A 688 15.71 18.13 8.30
C ASN A 688 16.25 18.83 7.04
N ASP A 689 16.78 18.07 6.06
CA ASP A 689 17.47 18.65 4.89
C ASP A 689 16.54 19.47 3.99
N GLY A 690 15.26 19.08 3.91
CA GLY A 690 14.21 19.83 3.21
C GLY A 690 13.51 20.87 4.09
N ASP A 691 12.38 21.40 3.63
CA ASP A 691 11.49 22.20 4.47
C ASP A 691 11.09 21.42 5.75
N GLY A 692 11.24 22.05 6.92
CA GLY A 692 10.81 21.47 8.19
C GLY A 692 9.30 21.19 8.20
N MET A 693 8.49 22.20 7.92
CA MET A 693 7.05 22.06 7.68
C MET A 693 6.71 22.52 6.26
N LYS A 694 6.17 21.62 5.44
CA LYS A 694 5.68 21.91 4.09
C LYS A 694 4.17 21.72 4.01
N ILE A 695 3.47 22.82 3.83
CA ILE A 695 2.01 22.87 3.78
C ILE A 695 1.62 23.22 2.35
N ASN A 696 1.36 22.19 1.55
CA ASN A 696 1.15 22.27 0.10
C ASN A 696 -0.32 22.07 -0.25
N ASP A 697 -0.93 22.99 -1.01
CA ASP A 697 -2.34 22.91 -1.45
C ASP A 697 -3.34 22.47 -0.34
N THR A 698 -3.14 22.93 0.90
CA THR A 698 -3.86 22.44 2.09
C THR A 698 -4.65 23.57 2.78
N SER A 699 -5.95 23.35 2.97
CA SER A 699 -6.88 24.33 3.55
C SER A 699 -6.94 24.27 5.08
N GLN A 700 -7.39 25.35 5.74
CA GLN A 700 -7.78 25.38 7.16
C GLN A 700 -6.69 24.86 8.13
N VAL A 701 -5.47 25.37 8.06
CA VAL A 701 -4.33 24.87 8.87
C VAL A 701 -3.96 25.83 10.00
N ARG A 702 -3.84 25.29 11.21
CA ARG A 702 -3.43 26.01 12.42
C ARG A 702 -2.07 25.48 12.88
N ILE A 703 -1.08 26.36 12.98
CA ILE A 703 0.32 26.02 13.32
C ILE A 703 0.67 26.80 14.58
N TRP A 704 0.60 26.14 15.74
CA TRP A 704 0.72 26.79 17.06
C TRP A 704 1.83 26.21 17.91
N ASN A 705 2.62 27.05 18.59
CA ASN A 705 3.52 26.59 19.65
C ASN A 705 4.52 25.49 19.18
N ASN A 706 4.98 25.52 17.93
CA ASN A 706 6.00 24.58 17.44
C ASN A 706 7.40 25.20 17.50
N THR A 707 8.44 24.39 17.68
CA THR A 707 9.84 24.80 17.58
C THR A 707 10.44 24.25 16.30
N VAL A 708 10.70 25.12 15.31
CA VAL A 708 11.08 24.76 13.94
C VAL A 708 12.43 25.41 13.60
N THR A 709 13.51 24.64 13.50
CA THR A 709 14.88 25.18 13.45
C THR A 709 15.88 24.27 12.74
N GLY A 710 16.94 24.84 12.15
CA GLY A 710 18.04 24.10 11.52
C GLY A 710 17.68 23.32 10.25
N ASN A 711 16.45 23.45 9.75
CA ASN A 711 16.00 22.78 8.54
C ASN A 711 16.46 23.54 7.28
N GLY A 712 16.10 23.04 6.09
CA GLY A 712 16.16 23.77 4.82
C GLY A 712 15.45 25.12 4.90
N ARG A 713 14.15 25.14 4.56
CA ARG A 713 13.22 26.20 5.03
C ARG A 713 12.60 25.75 6.34
N ASN A 714 12.20 26.66 7.22
CA ASN A 714 11.51 26.24 8.45
C ASN A 714 10.02 26.00 8.22
N ILE A 715 9.25 27.01 7.78
CA ILE A 715 7.83 26.84 7.44
C ILE A 715 7.58 27.33 6.00
N ASN A 716 7.08 26.43 5.15
CA ASN A 716 6.75 26.70 3.75
C ASN A 716 5.26 26.44 3.48
N LEU A 717 4.48 27.52 3.40
CA LEU A 717 3.07 27.50 2.97
C LEU A 717 3.04 27.76 1.45
N VAL A 718 2.75 26.73 0.66
CA VAL A 718 2.91 26.76 -0.80
C VAL A 718 1.63 26.29 -1.49
N GLN A 719 1.22 27.02 -2.53
CA GLN A 719 0.15 26.64 -3.45
C GLN A 719 0.79 26.38 -4.82
N ASP A 720 0.41 25.30 -5.49
CA ASP A 720 0.72 25.07 -6.91
C ASP A 720 -0.53 25.13 -7.79
N THR A 721 -0.45 24.65 -9.03
CA THR A 721 -1.54 24.70 -10.03
C THR A 721 -2.65 23.66 -9.84
N ARG A 722 -2.48 22.66 -8.97
CA ARG A 722 -3.51 21.63 -8.71
C ARG A 722 -4.74 22.24 -8.04
N ARG A 723 -5.93 21.73 -8.39
CA ARG A 723 -7.23 22.10 -7.82
C ARG A 723 -8.12 20.87 -7.78
N ALA A 724 -8.86 20.65 -6.70
CA ALA A 724 -9.69 19.44 -6.56
C ALA A 724 -10.81 19.35 -7.63
N SER A 725 -11.23 20.49 -8.21
CA SER A 725 -12.14 20.52 -9.35
C SER A 725 -11.58 19.85 -10.62
N ASN A 726 -10.26 19.67 -10.73
CA ASN A 726 -9.64 18.92 -11.82
C ASN A 726 -9.57 17.42 -11.49
N LEU A 727 -10.63 16.70 -11.84
CA LEU A 727 -10.78 15.25 -11.62
C LEU A 727 -9.81 14.37 -12.46
N SER A 728 -8.94 14.96 -13.30
CA SER A 728 -7.88 14.22 -14.01
C SER A 728 -6.56 14.14 -13.24
N VAL A 729 -6.36 14.97 -12.22
CA VAL A 729 -5.19 14.95 -11.34
C VAL A 729 -5.40 13.86 -10.28
N GLN A 730 -4.35 13.10 -9.97
CA GLN A 730 -4.38 12.05 -8.94
C GLN A 730 -4.46 12.66 -7.52
N GLY A 731 -4.82 11.84 -6.53
CA GLY A 731 -4.93 12.26 -5.13
C GLY A 731 -6.35 12.49 -4.59
N HIS A 732 -7.39 12.28 -5.39
CA HIS A 732 -8.77 12.23 -4.90
C HIS A 732 -9.01 11.01 -4.00
N ASP A 733 -9.84 11.16 -2.95
CA ASP A 733 -10.44 10.04 -2.23
C ASP A 733 -11.71 9.58 -2.98
N PRO A 734 -11.73 8.38 -3.60
CA PRO A 734 -12.87 7.90 -4.38
C PRO A 734 -14.11 7.55 -3.51
N ARG A 735 -14.00 7.61 -2.19
CA ARG A 735 -15.10 7.37 -1.23
C ARG A 735 -15.96 8.63 -1.01
N ARG A 736 -15.71 9.70 -1.78
CA ARG A 736 -16.21 11.06 -1.57
C ARG A 736 -16.94 11.60 -2.81
N PRO A 737 -17.73 12.69 -2.68
CA PRO A 737 -18.17 13.46 -3.84
C PRO A 737 -16.97 13.92 -4.68
N ALA A 738 -17.16 14.07 -5.99
CA ALA A 738 -16.12 14.48 -6.92
C ALA A 738 -16.53 15.79 -7.63
N PRO A 739 -15.88 16.93 -7.35
CA PRO A 739 -14.84 17.16 -6.32
C PRO A 739 -15.39 17.07 -4.89
N ASP A 740 -14.52 16.84 -3.89
CA ASP A 740 -14.94 16.84 -2.48
C ASP A 740 -15.07 18.30 -1.98
N PRO A 741 -16.27 18.76 -1.57
CA PRO A 741 -16.46 20.14 -1.12
C PRO A 741 -15.72 20.49 0.18
N THR A 742 -15.15 19.49 0.88
CA THR A 742 -14.36 19.70 2.11
C THR A 742 -12.85 19.73 1.89
N VAL A 743 -12.38 19.35 0.69
CA VAL A 743 -10.95 19.29 0.32
C VAL A 743 -10.78 19.91 -1.07
N THR A 744 -10.44 21.19 -1.14
CA THR A 744 -10.46 21.97 -2.38
C THR A 744 -9.13 21.99 -3.15
N TRP A 745 -8.05 21.59 -2.49
CA TRP A 745 -6.65 21.82 -2.91
C TRP A 745 -6.35 23.32 -3.12
N ILE A 746 -7.03 24.17 -2.35
CA ILE A 746 -6.75 25.61 -2.27
C ILE A 746 -6.28 25.90 -0.85
N ASN A 747 -5.15 26.60 -0.77
CA ASN A 747 -4.52 27.01 0.46
C ASN A 747 -5.39 28.03 1.24
N GLY A 748 -5.51 27.82 2.56
CA GLY A 748 -6.10 28.79 3.48
C GLY A 748 -7.45 28.38 4.11
N PRO A 749 -7.94 29.14 5.12
CA PRO A 749 -7.18 30.13 5.89
C PRO A 749 -6.03 29.49 6.69
N PHE A 750 -5.07 30.31 7.14
CA PHE A 750 -3.97 29.88 8.00
C PHE A 750 -3.88 30.69 9.29
N ASP A 751 -3.51 30.02 10.36
CA ASP A 751 -3.40 30.58 11.72
C ASP A 751 -2.06 30.14 12.34
N VAL A 752 -1.02 30.95 12.14
CA VAL A 752 0.38 30.63 12.49
C VAL A 752 0.80 31.49 13.68
N GLN A 753 0.82 30.93 14.89
CA GLN A 753 1.07 31.70 16.12
C GLN A 753 2.00 30.99 17.13
N ASN A 754 2.66 31.77 17.99
CA ASN A 754 3.47 31.29 19.11
C ASN A 754 4.66 30.37 18.74
N ASN A 755 5.00 30.17 17.46
CA ASN A 755 6.08 29.27 17.05
C ASN A 755 7.45 29.92 17.28
N VAL A 756 8.48 29.13 17.57
CA VAL A 756 9.88 29.56 17.46
C VAL A 756 10.41 29.07 16.12
N ILE A 757 10.57 30.00 15.18
CA ILE A 757 11.11 29.77 13.85
C ILE A 757 12.59 30.18 13.91
N GLY A 758 13.46 29.20 14.14
CA GLY A 758 14.89 29.37 14.35
C GLY A 758 15.67 29.63 13.06
N GLN A 759 17.00 29.47 13.13
CA GLN A 759 17.89 29.41 11.97
C GLN A 759 17.36 28.44 10.89
N GLY A 760 17.56 28.74 9.61
CA GLY A 760 17.39 27.80 8.49
C GLY A 760 18.56 27.91 7.51
N SER A 761 18.69 26.97 6.57
CA SER A 761 19.78 26.96 5.57
C SER A 761 19.38 27.50 4.19
N ALA A 762 18.09 27.54 3.87
CA ALA A 762 17.53 28.03 2.61
C ALA A 762 17.22 29.55 2.63
N ASP A 763 16.40 30.01 1.67
CA ASP A 763 16.16 31.42 1.36
C ASP A 763 15.26 32.19 2.33
N CYS A 764 14.39 31.51 3.11
CA CYS A 764 13.47 32.15 4.05
C CYS A 764 13.14 31.31 5.28
N LEU A 765 12.77 31.99 6.38
CA LEU A 765 12.32 31.36 7.63
C LEU A 765 10.83 30.99 7.57
N LEU A 766 9.98 31.96 7.21
CA LEU A 766 8.59 31.73 6.84
C LEU A 766 8.40 32.08 5.37
N CYS A 767 8.04 31.08 4.57
CA CYS A 767 7.86 31.19 3.14
C CYS A 767 6.37 31.01 2.81
N VAL A 768 5.71 32.04 2.28
CA VAL A 768 4.30 31.98 1.84
C VAL A 768 4.25 32.27 0.35
N GLN A 769 4.02 31.24 -0.45
CA GLN A 769 4.19 31.27 -1.91
C GLN A 769 2.96 30.71 -2.64
N ASP A 770 2.72 31.23 -3.84
CA ASP A 770 1.79 30.65 -4.80
C ASP A 770 2.46 30.59 -6.18
N TYR A 771 2.67 29.37 -6.67
CA TYR A 771 3.25 29.10 -7.99
C TYR A 771 2.19 29.04 -9.10
N SER A 772 0.89 29.05 -8.76
CA SER A 772 -0.19 29.28 -9.72
C SER A 772 -0.45 30.76 -10.02
N GLY A 773 0.06 31.66 -9.17
CA GLY A 773 -0.04 33.11 -9.33
C GLY A 773 -1.44 33.70 -9.09
N ALA A 774 -2.38 32.92 -8.57
CA ALA A 774 -3.79 33.26 -8.44
C ALA A 774 -4.16 33.92 -7.10
N TYR A 775 -3.40 33.65 -6.02
CA TYR A 775 -3.76 34.03 -4.66
C TYR A 775 -2.60 34.72 -3.92
N SER A 776 -2.83 35.95 -3.50
CA SER A 776 -2.03 36.58 -2.45
C SER A 776 -2.21 35.87 -1.11
N ALA A 777 -1.25 36.04 -0.20
CA ALA A 777 -1.35 35.52 1.17
C ALA A 777 -2.57 36.08 1.94
N ALA A 778 -3.07 37.26 1.56
CA ALA A 778 -4.31 37.81 2.08
C ALA A 778 -5.56 37.06 1.56
N GLN A 779 -5.59 36.67 0.29
CA GLN A 779 -6.66 35.82 -0.28
C GLN A 779 -6.62 34.40 0.28
N MET A 780 -5.43 33.86 0.57
CA MET A 780 -5.24 32.61 1.31
C MET A 780 -5.50 32.75 2.82
N GLY A 781 -5.99 33.90 3.31
CA GLY A 781 -6.38 34.12 4.70
C GLY A 781 -5.25 33.86 5.71
N VAL A 782 -4.00 34.17 5.36
CA VAL A 782 -2.83 33.87 6.20
C VAL A 782 -2.71 34.87 7.34
N THR A 783 -2.87 34.38 8.58
CA THR A 783 -2.67 35.15 9.82
C THR A 783 -1.39 34.70 10.52
N VAL A 784 -0.55 35.65 10.91
CA VAL A 784 0.78 35.37 11.51
C VAL A 784 1.01 36.31 12.69
N LYS A 785 1.15 35.76 13.91
CA LYS A 785 1.16 36.56 15.15
C LYS A 785 1.86 35.88 16.32
N GLY A 786 2.76 36.61 16.99
CA GLY A 786 3.43 36.19 18.21
C GLY A 786 4.45 35.09 17.97
N ASN A 787 4.98 34.95 16.75
CA ASN A 787 6.08 34.02 16.48
C ASN A 787 7.43 34.70 16.76
N VAL A 788 8.45 33.88 17.01
CA VAL A 788 9.85 34.30 17.10
C VAL A 788 10.54 33.94 15.79
N PHE A 789 11.26 34.89 15.20
CA PHE A 789 12.07 34.71 14.01
C PHE A 789 13.53 34.90 14.39
N GLN A 790 14.29 33.81 14.47
CA GLN A 790 15.68 33.84 14.93
C GLN A 790 16.66 33.49 13.82
N ARG A 791 17.77 34.22 13.75
CA ARG A 791 18.85 34.01 12.78
C ARG A 791 20.22 34.38 13.35
N SER A 792 21.25 33.68 12.92
CA SER A 792 22.66 33.91 13.30
C SER A 792 23.18 35.27 12.83
N SER A 793 22.70 35.79 11.70
CA SER A 793 23.03 37.12 11.18
C SER A 793 21.93 37.64 10.25
N ALA A 794 21.91 38.94 9.96
CA ALA A 794 20.94 39.56 9.06
C ALA A 794 21.04 39.10 7.58
N SER A 795 22.04 38.27 7.25
CA SER A 795 22.26 37.67 5.93
C SER A 795 22.02 36.16 5.89
N ALA A 796 21.79 35.50 7.04
CA ALA A 796 21.71 34.03 7.13
C ALA A 796 20.43 33.56 7.86
N PRO A 797 19.28 33.43 7.16
CA PRO A 797 19.03 33.92 5.81
C PRO A 797 18.76 35.43 5.76
N ARG A 798 18.96 36.02 4.58
CA ARG A 798 18.71 37.45 4.35
C ARG A 798 17.21 37.78 4.42
N THR A 799 16.37 36.95 3.83
CA THR A 799 14.91 37.13 3.83
C THR A 799 14.31 36.40 5.02
N LEU A 800 13.50 37.12 5.81
CA LEU A 800 12.85 36.62 7.00
C LEU A 800 11.45 36.09 6.66
N VAL A 801 10.68 36.85 5.88
CA VAL A 801 9.38 36.42 5.30
C VAL A 801 9.36 36.57 3.78
N VAL A 802 8.93 35.52 3.07
CA VAL A 802 8.44 35.60 1.68
C VAL A 802 6.90 35.62 1.72
N TRP A 803 6.27 36.52 0.97
CA TRP A 803 4.82 36.76 1.05
C TRP A 803 4.19 36.87 -0.34
N SER A 804 3.26 35.98 -0.66
CA SER A 804 2.58 35.95 -1.97
C SER A 804 1.72 37.19 -2.22
N LYS A 805 1.80 37.72 -3.44
CA LYS A 805 0.90 38.73 -4.02
C LYS A 805 -0.04 38.13 -5.09
N GLY A 806 -0.09 36.81 -5.21
CA GLY A 806 -0.61 36.14 -6.41
C GLY A 806 0.49 36.17 -7.46
N ALA A 807 0.41 37.12 -8.40
CA ALA A 807 1.46 37.34 -9.41
C ALA A 807 2.78 37.82 -8.78
N GLY A 808 3.60 36.86 -8.33
CA GLY A 808 4.89 37.09 -7.67
C GLY A 808 4.80 37.31 -6.16
N VAL A 809 5.95 37.57 -5.54
CA VAL A 809 6.11 37.68 -4.08
C VAL A 809 6.67 39.04 -3.67
N SER A 810 6.46 39.42 -2.42
CA SER A 810 7.31 40.38 -1.70
C SER A 810 8.26 39.60 -0.78
N GLN A 811 9.45 40.16 -0.55
CA GLN A 811 10.44 39.63 0.38
C GLN A 811 10.71 40.69 1.45
N TYR A 812 10.70 40.28 2.72
CA TYR A 812 10.97 41.15 3.86
C TYR A 812 12.23 40.68 4.57
N THR A 813 13.20 41.59 4.72
CA THR A 813 14.53 41.30 5.27
C THR A 813 14.59 41.31 6.79
N ASP A 814 13.50 41.72 7.44
CA ASP A 814 13.39 42.02 8.86
C ASP A 814 11.90 42.03 9.24
N LEU A 815 11.60 41.86 10.52
CA LEU A 815 10.21 41.77 10.99
C LEU A 815 9.49 43.13 10.94
N ALA A 816 10.22 44.24 11.10
CA ALA A 816 9.65 45.59 11.14
C ALA A 816 9.02 45.99 9.80
N SER A 817 9.70 45.74 8.68
CA SER A 817 9.17 45.99 7.33
C SER A 817 7.98 45.07 6.99
N PHE A 818 8.00 43.81 7.43
CA PHE A 818 6.87 42.89 7.28
C PHE A 818 5.63 43.40 8.04
N THR A 819 5.78 43.76 9.32
CA THR A 819 4.69 44.30 10.14
C THR A 819 4.18 45.63 9.62
N ALA A 820 5.06 46.53 9.14
CA ALA A 820 4.65 47.80 8.54
C ALA A 820 3.84 47.63 7.24
N ALA A 821 4.23 46.67 6.39
CA ALA A 821 3.58 46.44 5.10
C ALA A 821 2.30 45.60 5.16
N THR A 822 2.14 44.74 6.18
CA THR A 822 1.03 43.76 6.27
C THR A 822 0.13 43.93 7.49
N GLY A 823 0.58 44.65 8.53
CA GLY A 823 -0.09 44.74 9.82
C GLY A 823 -0.05 43.47 10.68
N GLN A 824 0.56 42.38 10.18
CA GLN A 824 0.81 41.12 10.89
C GLN A 824 1.93 41.28 11.93
N GLU A 825 2.12 40.29 12.79
CA GLU A 825 3.25 40.19 13.74
C GLU A 825 3.51 41.39 14.68
N ARG A 826 2.48 42.16 15.03
CA ARG A 826 2.61 43.30 15.98
C ARG A 826 3.11 42.94 17.38
N THR A 827 3.07 41.66 17.76
CA THR A 827 3.64 41.13 19.00
C THR A 827 4.79 40.16 18.74
N GLY A 828 5.19 39.94 17.48
CA GLY A 828 6.28 39.04 17.12
C GLY A 828 7.65 39.55 17.56
N LEU A 829 8.65 38.67 17.51
CA LEU A 829 10.00 39.00 17.94
C LEU A 829 11.05 38.51 16.94
N GLU A 830 11.84 39.45 16.39
CA GLU A 830 13.08 39.11 15.69
C GLU A 830 14.23 38.94 16.69
N LEU A 831 15.05 37.90 16.51
CA LEU A 831 16.31 37.68 17.22
C LEU A 831 17.44 37.46 16.21
N THR A 832 18.16 38.52 15.87
CA THR A 832 19.36 38.44 15.02
C THR A 832 20.62 38.41 15.88
N GLY A 833 21.53 37.47 15.62
CA GLY A 833 22.82 37.32 16.33
C GLY A 833 22.75 36.66 17.70
N SER A 834 21.55 36.37 18.23
CA SER A 834 21.34 35.69 19.52
C SER A 834 20.56 34.38 19.35
N PRO A 835 20.87 33.32 20.13
CA PRO A 835 20.12 32.07 20.10
C PRO A 835 18.77 32.19 20.81
N ALA A 836 17.71 31.69 20.16
CA ALA A 836 16.39 31.51 20.78
C ALA A 836 16.35 30.27 21.69
N LEU A 837 17.16 29.27 21.38
CA LEU A 837 17.13 27.92 21.96
C LEU A 837 18.48 27.56 22.58
N GLY A 838 18.45 26.76 23.64
CA GLY A 838 19.59 26.06 24.22
C GLY A 838 19.56 24.56 23.94
N SER A 839 20.22 23.78 24.79
CA SER A 839 20.24 22.30 24.74
C SER A 839 18.83 21.70 24.76
N GLY A 840 18.56 20.74 23.87
CA GLY A 840 17.26 20.05 23.82
C GLY A 840 16.09 20.95 23.44
N TRP A 841 16.31 21.94 22.56
CA TRP A 841 15.30 22.86 22.04
C TRP A 841 14.56 23.72 23.09
N LYS A 842 15.06 23.78 24.32
CA LYS A 842 14.49 24.61 25.39
C LYS A 842 14.78 26.09 25.13
N LEU A 843 13.83 26.98 25.42
CA LEU A 843 14.04 28.43 25.25
C LEU A 843 15.24 28.93 26.07
N THR A 844 16.01 29.87 25.53
CA THR A 844 16.98 30.61 26.36
C THR A 844 16.25 31.47 27.40
N ALA A 845 16.85 31.69 28.57
CA ALA A 845 16.23 32.48 29.65
C ALA A 845 15.80 33.89 29.19
N ALA A 846 16.58 34.50 28.29
CA ALA A 846 16.30 35.81 27.70
C ALA A 846 15.06 35.81 26.76
N LEU A 847 14.68 34.67 26.19
CA LEU A 847 13.45 34.49 25.41
C LEU A 847 12.28 34.06 26.30
N ALA A 848 12.50 33.15 27.25
CA ALA A 848 11.51 32.75 28.23
C ALA A 848 10.98 33.94 29.06
N ALA A 849 11.81 34.94 29.34
CA ALA A 849 11.41 36.19 29.98
C ALA A 849 10.45 37.06 29.14
N LYS A 850 10.35 36.84 27.82
CA LYS A 850 9.53 37.64 26.89
C LYS A 850 8.21 36.97 26.48
N GLN A 851 8.03 35.69 26.78
CA GLN A 851 6.93 34.89 26.22
C GLN A 851 5.53 35.44 26.51
N SER A 852 5.30 36.04 27.68
CA SER A 852 4.02 36.64 28.06
C SER A 852 3.63 37.87 27.22
N ALA A 853 4.61 38.60 26.67
CA ALA A 853 4.39 39.77 25.82
C ALA A 853 4.26 39.40 24.33
N VAL A 854 4.95 38.36 23.89
CA VAL A 854 4.99 37.92 22.49
C VAL A 854 3.83 36.99 22.15
N ALA A 855 3.61 35.96 22.98
CA ALA A 855 2.68 34.87 22.70
C ALA A 855 1.20 35.27 22.90
N SER A 856 0.36 34.86 21.96
CA SER A 856 -1.10 34.75 22.14
C SER A 856 -1.44 33.70 23.21
N PRO A 857 -2.58 33.84 23.91
CA PRO A 857 -3.10 32.76 24.74
C PRO A 857 -3.50 31.56 23.88
N LEU A 858 -2.99 30.37 24.20
CA LEU A 858 -3.27 29.13 23.46
C LEU A 858 -4.77 28.76 23.51
N PRO A 859 -5.45 28.60 22.37
CA PRO A 859 -6.85 28.16 22.31
C PRO A 859 -7.07 26.82 23.02
N SER A 860 -8.21 26.69 23.71
CA SER A 860 -8.48 25.54 24.61
C SER A 860 -8.58 24.20 23.88
N ASP A 861 -8.99 24.21 22.62
CA ASP A 861 -9.01 23.05 21.74
C ASP A 861 -7.60 22.58 21.37
N LEU A 862 -6.73 23.51 20.93
CA LEU A 862 -5.33 23.21 20.65
C LEU A 862 -4.55 22.80 21.90
N ALA A 863 -4.84 23.42 23.04
CA ALA A 863 -4.27 23.06 24.34
C ALA A 863 -4.61 21.60 24.71
N ALA A 864 -5.86 21.18 24.55
CA ALA A 864 -6.29 19.81 24.82
C ALA A 864 -5.59 18.78 23.91
N LEU A 865 -5.37 19.10 22.62
CA LEU A 865 -4.65 18.21 21.69
C LEU A 865 -3.16 18.03 22.05
N ALA A 866 -2.55 19.02 22.70
CA ALA A 866 -1.15 19.01 23.13
C ALA A 866 -0.94 18.60 24.61
N GLY A 867 -2.01 18.31 25.37
CA GLY A 867 -1.92 18.09 26.82
C GLY A 867 -1.56 19.33 27.63
N LEU A 868 -1.66 20.53 27.04
CA LEU A 868 -1.30 21.81 27.65
C LEU A 868 -2.49 22.49 28.34
N THR A 869 -2.20 23.49 29.16
CA THR A 869 -3.24 24.32 29.81
C THR A 869 -3.82 25.33 28.81
N ALA A 870 -5.15 25.49 28.81
CA ALA A 870 -5.83 26.51 28.01
C ALA A 870 -5.39 27.93 28.39
N ALA A 871 -5.35 28.83 27.40
CA ALA A 871 -4.86 30.21 27.50
C ALA A 871 -3.38 30.40 27.93
N LEU A 872 -2.59 29.31 27.98
CA LEU A 872 -1.14 29.36 28.19
C LEU A 872 -0.46 30.29 27.17
N ARG A 873 0.48 31.13 27.64
CA ARG A 873 1.30 32.03 26.82
C ARG A 873 2.75 31.55 26.79
N GLN A 874 2.98 30.47 26.05
CA GLN A 874 4.30 29.88 25.81
C GLN A 874 4.75 30.22 24.38
N LEU A 875 6.06 30.26 24.14
CA LEU A 875 6.65 30.29 22.81
C LEU A 875 7.29 28.94 22.50
N GLY A 876 7.10 28.44 21.28
CA GLY A 876 7.60 27.14 20.85
C GLY A 876 6.97 25.97 21.61
N ALA A 877 7.54 24.80 21.36
CA ALA A 877 7.13 23.52 21.93
C ALA A 877 7.51 23.42 23.41
N SER A 878 6.72 22.64 24.16
CA SER A 878 6.95 22.30 25.56
C SER A 878 8.23 21.46 25.72
N SER A 879 8.82 21.52 26.92
CA SER A 879 10.24 21.19 27.19
C SER A 879 10.48 19.85 27.90
#